data_AF-A0A5N5T3Q2-F1
#
_entry.id   AF-A0A5N5T3Q2-F1
#
_cell.length_a   1.000
_cell.length_b   1.000
_cell.length_c   1.000
_cell.angle_alpha   90.00
_cell.angle_beta   90.00
_cell.angle_gamma   90.00
#
_symmetry.space_group_name_H-M   'P 1'
#
loop_
_entity.id
_entity.type
_entity.pdbx_description
1 polymer ?
#
loop_
_entity_poly.entity_id
_entity_poly.type
_entity_poly.pdbx_seq_one_letter_code
_entity_poly.pdbx_strand_id
1 'polypeptide(L)'
;MNSLKTFMNKVGERVREVAPQGPTIIDGTDPRNEEMEGFVCPTCFVNMPSPELLEKHYSEQHLDPSANYLCPVCKARLTSQSDLEMHYTSNHGDRDFTNHSIEALKEELMELSTNLREEKWYSEELRKEVERFQEAFKKKGNEEDDGAYVHKKLLSSEVVLLRKQLAEALEQMSSLRGEKDGLEHRASDFAVEKAELRASLDSLQAEKVVLETDIEELRNNLISIENSKQEEIEKLKLEFSKYENSIESKTKEAQSLKETERALQQDLKLKSESLATLKEDLRNLKFEIDLMKKKLQEEFVEGKTESEDNSLHEKEKEIDSLKKALQESESSKQHAGELLKEKMKVVDDLEDKISSITNTVNKKNDKIQVLETTLNEELLNTQKIQDNKEELEHYLNITRKEVDCANENLTKLTLKNEHLEKDILKHVARINELEEQNKIKDDELVIVQKRTEELDKCLASSNSQLVETLETLHKKNETITEIENTFKKVVQEKEVFCQKLKLAEDEIHEHKQAVSVLQLGKSTLEKEAETLNQRIISLENQIKLEGEQKTKMKNQITHLEKDLTKLKQSHNEELSQLHENNTQLEQERNTLIGELNSLKFNIGNLADEKQNIATENSHLKERIKDFNADLQEKQERENKLNETIRELKNTISEYEAKNKEYQSKISSLKTQISSLEENGRNDQSRISEIEGRLAAQEAEMAGLAGDKLELEDCNKTKLSCVSYLKVKVEASVEEQKIILERCVKAETEVERIQTQLTQLRRKLDDSTAALHELGRENQSLQMETAKLSGRKWAEDSEVMKCMKCQKTFSMTVRRHHCRNCYQIFCNDCSSKQASLEQNKKPVRVCDACYTEIVAKF
;
A
#
# COMPACT_ATOMS: atom_id res chain seq x y z
N MET A 1 44.19 25.12 -39.66
CA MET A 1 45.50 24.80 -40.25
C MET A 1 46.31 24.01 -39.24
N ASN A 2 47.28 23.12 -39.54
CA ASN A 2 47.53 22.31 -40.75
C ASN A 2 48.45 21.13 -40.32
N SER A 3 47.91 20.07 -39.71
CA SER A 3 48.73 18.90 -39.31
C SER A 3 48.06 17.52 -39.48
N LEU A 4 46.73 17.43 -39.43
CA LEU A 4 46.03 16.14 -39.66
C LEU A 4 45.89 15.74 -41.14
N LYS A 5 46.18 16.64 -42.09
CA LYS A 5 45.95 16.42 -43.54
C LYS A 5 47.12 15.76 -44.28
N THR A 6 48.19 15.40 -43.57
CA THR A 6 49.48 15.00 -44.16
C THR A 6 49.78 13.49 -44.03
N PHE A 7 49.08 12.76 -43.15
CA PHE A 7 49.36 11.34 -42.90
C PHE A 7 48.56 10.39 -43.79
N MET A 8 47.31 10.71 -44.15
CA MET A 8 46.42 9.84 -44.95
C MET A 8 46.63 9.93 -46.48
N ASN A 9 47.85 10.24 -46.96
CA ASN A 9 48.08 10.51 -48.39
C ASN A 9 49.41 9.97 -48.96
N LYS A 10 49.96 8.93 -48.33
CA LYS A 10 51.11 8.13 -48.78
C LYS A 10 50.98 6.72 -48.15
N VAL A 11 50.98 5.60 -48.88
CA VAL A 11 51.02 5.36 -50.34
C VAL A 11 50.07 4.20 -50.66
N GLY A 12 49.32 4.29 -51.76
CA GLY A 12 48.59 3.16 -52.34
C GLY A 12 49.35 2.48 -53.50
N GLU A 13 48.79 1.38 -54.00
CA GLU A 13 49.21 0.62 -55.19
C GLU A 13 50.50 -0.23 -55.11
N ARG A 14 50.32 -1.57 -55.08
CA ARG A 14 50.83 -2.51 -56.11
C ARG A 14 50.26 -3.94 -56.00
N VAL A 15 48.95 -4.05 -56.21
CA VAL A 15 48.31 -4.84 -57.28
C VAL A 15 48.98 -6.17 -57.75
N ARG A 16 48.24 -7.29 -57.60
CA ARG A 16 48.33 -8.60 -58.32
C ARG A 16 49.60 -9.47 -58.03
N GLU A 17 49.63 -10.80 -58.23
CA GLU A 17 48.79 -11.71 -59.06
C GLU A 17 48.83 -13.21 -58.61
N VAL A 18 48.06 -14.07 -59.30
CA VAL A 18 48.09 -15.57 -59.34
C VAL A 18 47.48 -16.37 -58.17
N ALA A 19 46.85 -17.50 -58.51
CA ALA A 19 46.32 -18.54 -57.60
C ALA A 19 46.65 -19.96 -58.13
N PRO A 20 46.65 -20.99 -57.26
CA PRO A 20 46.25 -22.37 -57.59
C PRO A 20 44.96 -22.74 -56.82
N GLN A 21 43.93 -23.38 -57.40
CA GLN A 21 43.89 -24.79 -57.81
C GLN A 21 44.27 -25.78 -56.70
N GLY A 22 43.29 -26.57 -56.24
CA GLY A 22 43.50 -27.74 -55.37
C GLY A 22 43.47 -29.06 -56.14
N PRO A 23 43.56 -30.22 -55.45
CA PRO A 23 43.40 -31.55 -56.03
C PRO A 23 41.96 -32.10 -55.89
N THR A 24 41.63 -33.11 -56.69
CA THR A 24 40.32 -33.78 -56.78
C THR A 24 40.52 -35.30 -56.87
N ILE A 25 39.47 -36.11 -56.60
CA ILE A 25 39.32 -37.58 -56.83
C ILE A 25 40.33 -38.51 -56.09
N ILE A 26 40.08 -39.80 -55.79
CA ILE A 26 39.00 -40.82 -55.97
C ILE A 26 39.12 -41.82 -54.77
N ASP A 27 38.17 -42.65 -54.31
CA ASP A 27 36.70 -42.85 -54.48
C ASP A 27 36.21 -43.75 -53.28
N GLY A 28 34.93 -44.19 -53.21
CA GLY A 28 34.51 -45.22 -52.22
C GLY A 28 33.01 -45.33 -51.85
N THR A 29 32.25 -46.13 -52.61
CA THR A 29 30.88 -46.67 -52.35
C THR A 29 30.59 -47.12 -50.90
N ASP A 30 29.37 -47.14 -50.35
CA ASP A 30 28.05 -47.58 -50.89
C ASP A 30 26.86 -46.94 -50.10
N PRO A 31 25.63 -46.81 -50.64
CA PRO A 31 24.61 -45.92 -50.05
C PRO A 31 23.51 -46.63 -49.22
N ARG A 32 22.86 -45.87 -48.31
CA ARG A 32 21.41 -45.88 -47.99
C ARG A 32 21.04 -44.79 -46.98
N ASN A 33 19.79 -44.32 -47.07
CA ASN A 33 19.10 -43.29 -46.27
C ASN A 33 19.48 -41.82 -46.53
N GLU A 34 18.76 -41.19 -47.45
CA GLU A 34 18.41 -39.77 -47.37
C GLU A 34 17.01 -39.63 -46.74
N GLU A 35 16.94 -39.30 -45.46
CA GLU A 35 15.77 -38.63 -44.87
C GLU A 35 16.29 -37.36 -44.19
N MET A 36 15.93 -36.19 -44.73
CA MET A 36 16.42 -34.90 -44.24
C MET A 36 15.64 -34.47 -43.00
N GLU A 37 16.28 -34.51 -41.84
CA GLU A 37 15.80 -33.80 -40.65
C GLU A 37 15.85 -32.29 -40.92
N GLY A 38 14.66 -31.67 -40.95
CA GLY A 38 14.49 -30.23 -41.13
C GLY A 38 13.77 -29.61 -39.95
N PHE A 39 14.04 -28.34 -39.70
CA PHE A 39 13.50 -27.58 -38.57
C PHE A 39 12.13 -27.00 -38.93
N VAL A 40 11.07 -27.59 -38.36
CA VAL A 40 9.67 -27.20 -38.64
C VAL A 40 9.25 -26.02 -37.78
N CYS A 41 8.68 -24.98 -38.40
CA CYS A 41 8.13 -23.83 -37.68
C CYS A 41 6.86 -24.21 -36.91
N PRO A 42 6.79 -24.03 -35.58
CA PRO A 42 5.66 -24.50 -34.77
C PRO A 42 4.35 -23.74 -35.02
N THR A 43 4.39 -22.55 -35.62
CA THR A 43 3.20 -21.70 -35.87
C THR A 43 2.52 -22.01 -37.20
N CYS A 44 3.28 -22.38 -38.24
CA CYS A 44 2.78 -22.56 -39.61
C CYS A 44 3.16 -23.90 -40.26
N PHE A 45 3.92 -24.75 -39.55
CA PHE A 45 4.37 -26.07 -39.99
C PHE A 45 5.18 -26.11 -41.30
N VAL A 46 5.75 -24.97 -41.71
CA VAL A 46 6.73 -24.89 -42.81
C VAL A 46 8.05 -25.48 -42.34
N ASN A 47 8.62 -26.39 -43.14
CA ASN A 47 9.89 -27.06 -42.86
C ASN A 47 11.08 -26.26 -43.44
N MET A 48 12.12 -26.02 -42.63
CA MET A 48 13.28 -25.18 -42.99
C MET A 48 14.60 -25.97 -42.84
N PRO A 49 15.57 -25.81 -43.75
CA PRO A 49 16.79 -26.64 -43.78
C PRO A 49 17.87 -26.22 -42.78
N SER A 50 17.69 -25.17 -41.97
CA SER A 50 18.61 -24.81 -40.89
C SER A 50 17.92 -24.01 -39.76
N PRO A 51 18.50 -23.99 -38.53
CA PRO A 51 17.94 -23.24 -37.41
C PRO A 51 17.87 -21.73 -37.65
N GLU A 52 18.88 -21.14 -38.31
CA GLU A 52 18.95 -19.69 -38.57
C GLU A 52 17.87 -19.25 -39.56
N LEU A 53 17.50 -20.14 -40.50
CA LEU A 53 16.40 -19.90 -41.44
C LEU A 53 15.02 -20.04 -40.77
N LEU A 54 14.88 -20.94 -39.78
CA LEU A 54 13.70 -21.00 -38.92
C LEU A 54 13.58 -19.74 -38.05
N GLU A 55 14.64 -19.34 -37.34
CA GLU A 55 14.67 -18.13 -36.50
C GLU A 55 14.33 -16.89 -37.33
N LYS A 56 14.97 -16.76 -38.51
CA LYS A 56 14.67 -15.66 -39.43
C LYS A 56 13.21 -15.67 -39.88
N HIS A 57 12.66 -16.81 -40.32
CA HIS A 57 11.24 -16.91 -40.68
C HIS A 57 10.31 -16.54 -39.53
N TYR A 58 10.62 -16.98 -38.30
CA TYR A 58 9.86 -16.61 -37.10
C TYR A 58 9.90 -15.09 -36.86
N SER A 59 11.08 -14.46 -37.01
CA SER A 59 11.26 -13.02 -36.85
C SER A 59 10.61 -12.16 -37.95
N GLU A 60 10.52 -12.65 -39.19
CA GLU A 60 9.99 -11.90 -40.34
C GLU A 60 8.51 -12.15 -40.62
N GLN A 61 7.91 -13.24 -40.11
CA GLN A 61 6.52 -13.63 -40.42
C GLN A 61 5.62 -13.85 -39.20
N HIS A 62 6.18 -14.02 -37.99
CA HIS A 62 5.42 -14.32 -36.76
C HIS A 62 5.69 -13.35 -35.60
N LEU A 63 6.66 -12.44 -35.73
CA LEU A 63 6.80 -11.28 -34.85
C LEU A 63 6.15 -10.05 -35.48
N ASP A 64 5.10 -9.54 -34.84
CA ASP A 64 4.68 -8.15 -35.02
C ASP A 64 5.58 -7.25 -34.15
N PRO A 65 6.34 -6.29 -34.73
CA PRO A 65 7.22 -5.40 -33.98
C PRO A 65 6.50 -4.44 -33.01
N SER A 66 5.17 -4.34 -33.06
CA SER A 66 4.35 -3.52 -32.15
C SER A 66 3.78 -4.30 -30.95
N ALA A 67 3.84 -5.63 -30.95
CA ALA A 67 3.23 -6.48 -29.92
C ALA A 67 4.18 -6.77 -28.74
N ASN A 68 4.44 -5.74 -27.93
CA ASN A 68 5.37 -5.79 -26.79
C ASN A 68 4.78 -6.29 -25.46
N TYR A 69 3.45 -6.43 -25.34
CA TYR A 69 2.81 -6.94 -24.12
C TYR A 69 2.50 -8.43 -24.27
N LEU A 70 2.61 -9.21 -23.18
CA LEU A 70 2.53 -10.67 -23.26
C LEU A 70 1.75 -11.22 -22.06
N CYS A 71 0.60 -11.86 -22.33
CA CYS A 71 -0.28 -12.37 -21.29
C CYS A 71 0.41 -13.51 -20.51
N PRO A 72 0.57 -13.40 -19.18
CA PRO A 72 1.37 -14.37 -18.42
C PRO A 72 0.75 -15.78 -18.40
N VAL A 73 -0.58 -15.86 -18.46
CA VAL A 73 -1.39 -17.09 -18.36
C VAL A 73 -1.43 -17.88 -19.68
N CYS A 74 -1.77 -17.22 -20.79
CA CYS A 74 -1.97 -17.89 -22.09
C CYS A 74 -0.84 -17.63 -23.12
N LYS A 75 0.17 -16.84 -22.77
CA LYS A 75 1.30 -16.39 -23.61
C LYS A 75 0.94 -15.59 -24.88
N ALA A 76 -0.32 -15.19 -25.06
CA ALA A 76 -0.73 -14.33 -26.16
C ALA A 76 0.02 -12.98 -26.15
N ARG A 77 0.54 -12.54 -27.30
CA ARG A 77 1.15 -11.23 -27.48
C ARG A 77 0.10 -10.19 -27.89
N LEU A 78 0.25 -8.98 -27.37
CA LEU A 78 -0.73 -7.90 -27.42
C LEU A 78 -0.04 -6.54 -27.63
N THR A 79 -0.74 -5.63 -28.28
CA THR A 79 -0.22 -4.35 -28.82
C THR A 79 -0.11 -3.22 -27.81
N SER A 80 -0.88 -3.27 -26.73
CA SER A 80 -0.83 -2.26 -25.65
C SER A 80 -1.12 -2.87 -24.29
N GLN A 81 -0.80 -2.12 -23.22
CA GLN A 81 -1.18 -2.47 -21.86
C GLN A 81 -2.70 -2.55 -21.69
N SER A 82 -3.47 -1.67 -22.36
CA SER A 82 -4.93 -1.69 -22.33
C SER A 82 -5.50 -2.95 -22.98
N ASP A 83 -4.89 -3.42 -24.09
CA ASP A 83 -5.25 -4.69 -24.71
C ASP A 83 -4.94 -5.88 -23.79
N LEU A 84 -3.82 -5.82 -23.04
CA LEU A 84 -3.45 -6.82 -22.04
C LEU A 84 -4.44 -6.86 -20.87
N GLU A 85 -4.79 -5.71 -20.30
CA GLU A 85 -5.76 -5.61 -19.20
C GLU A 85 -7.16 -6.07 -19.63
N MET A 86 -7.61 -5.64 -20.82
CA MET A 86 -8.89 -6.08 -21.41
C MET A 86 -8.90 -7.58 -21.72
N HIS A 87 -7.82 -8.12 -22.31
CA HIS A 87 -7.68 -9.56 -22.55
C HIS A 87 -7.68 -10.37 -21.25
N TYR A 88 -6.92 -9.93 -20.25
CA TYR A 88 -6.80 -10.62 -18.97
C TYR A 88 -8.15 -10.64 -18.23
N THR A 89 -8.84 -9.49 -18.18
CA THR A 89 -10.16 -9.39 -17.54
C THR A 89 -11.21 -10.22 -18.28
N SER A 90 -11.20 -10.23 -19.62
CA SER A 90 -12.20 -10.96 -20.41
C SER A 90 -12.00 -12.47 -20.44
N ASN A 91 -10.75 -12.95 -20.41
CA ASN A 91 -10.43 -14.38 -20.61
C ASN A 91 -9.95 -15.09 -19.33
N HIS A 92 -9.53 -14.34 -18.30
CA HIS A 92 -8.92 -14.88 -17.08
C HIS A 92 -9.46 -14.26 -15.78
N GLY A 93 -10.37 -13.28 -15.86
CA GLY A 93 -10.82 -12.44 -14.73
C GLY A 93 -11.73 -13.09 -13.69
N ASP A 94 -11.81 -14.42 -13.62
CA ASP A 94 -12.73 -15.16 -12.74
C ASP A 94 -12.05 -16.36 -12.05
N ARG A 95 -10.84 -16.12 -11.49
CA ARG A 95 -10.11 -17.07 -10.63
C ARG A 95 -9.42 -16.37 -9.47
N ASP A 96 -9.87 -16.66 -8.25
CA ASP A 96 -9.22 -16.24 -7.00
C ASP A 96 -7.79 -16.76 -6.89
N PHE A 97 -6.81 -15.85 -6.84
CA PHE A 97 -5.38 -16.19 -6.89
C PHE A 97 -4.62 -16.00 -5.56
N THR A 98 -5.32 -15.70 -4.47
CA THR A 98 -4.72 -15.42 -3.15
C THR A 98 -4.23 -16.67 -2.41
N ASN A 99 -4.85 -17.83 -2.60
CA ASN A 99 -4.48 -19.07 -1.88
C ASN A 99 -3.70 -20.11 -2.72
N HIS A 100 -3.81 -20.13 -4.05
CA HIS A 100 -3.02 -21.07 -4.87
C HIS A 100 -1.58 -20.61 -5.10
N SER A 101 -1.32 -19.30 -5.09
CA SER A 101 0.03 -18.75 -5.33
C SER A 101 1.03 -19.17 -4.25
N ILE A 102 0.63 -19.10 -2.96
CA ILE A 102 1.51 -19.44 -1.83
C ILE A 102 1.83 -20.94 -1.77
N GLU A 103 0.86 -21.80 -2.10
CA GLU A 103 1.07 -23.25 -2.09
C GLU A 103 1.86 -23.74 -3.31
N ALA A 104 1.62 -23.18 -4.50
CA ALA A 104 2.47 -23.44 -5.67
C ALA A 104 3.92 -22.97 -5.43
N LEU A 105 4.13 -21.78 -4.85
CA LEU A 105 5.47 -21.30 -4.50
C LEU A 105 6.13 -22.14 -3.39
N LYS A 106 5.37 -22.78 -2.50
CA LYS A 106 5.91 -23.77 -1.55
C LYS A 106 6.30 -25.07 -2.25
N GLU A 107 5.53 -25.53 -3.23
CA GLU A 107 5.88 -26.72 -4.03
C GLU A 107 7.12 -26.47 -4.90
N GLU A 108 7.19 -25.35 -5.63
CA GLU A 108 8.39 -24.94 -6.38
C GLU A 108 9.61 -24.77 -5.47
N LEU A 109 9.46 -24.18 -4.27
CA LEU A 109 10.56 -24.00 -3.32
C LEU A 109 10.97 -25.31 -2.63
N MET A 110 10.03 -26.25 -2.42
CA MET A 110 10.36 -27.62 -2.03
C MET A 110 11.13 -28.35 -3.14
N GLU A 111 10.65 -28.28 -4.38
CA GLU A 111 11.26 -28.93 -5.56
C GLU A 111 12.68 -28.39 -5.82
N LEU A 112 12.87 -27.07 -5.75
CA LEU A 112 14.20 -26.45 -5.78
C LEU A 112 15.07 -26.88 -4.59
N SER A 113 14.49 -27.14 -3.41
CA SER A 113 15.24 -27.64 -2.24
C SER A 113 15.63 -29.13 -2.33
N THR A 114 14.90 -29.94 -3.10
CA THR A 114 15.29 -31.31 -3.47
C THR A 114 16.31 -31.29 -4.59
N ASN A 115 16.11 -30.48 -5.64
CA ASN A 115 17.05 -30.36 -6.75
C ASN A 115 18.42 -29.84 -6.26
N LEU A 116 18.45 -28.85 -5.36
CA LEU A 116 19.68 -28.37 -4.71
C LEU A 116 20.33 -29.41 -3.76
N ARG A 117 19.58 -30.43 -3.31
CA ARG A 117 20.08 -31.53 -2.50
C ARG A 117 20.63 -32.67 -3.36
N GLU A 118 19.98 -32.93 -4.49
CA GLU A 118 20.43 -33.89 -5.51
C GLU A 118 21.67 -33.37 -6.22
N GLU A 119 21.74 -32.10 -6.63
CA GLU A 119 22.96 -31.47 -7.17
C GLU A 119 24.14 -31.52 -6.19
N LYS A 120 23.89 -31.31 -4.89
CA LYS A 120 24.92 -31.49 -3.85
C LYS A 120 25.33 -32.95 -3.66
N TRP A 121 24.41 -33.89 -3.87
CA TRP A 121 24.71 -35.32 -3.82
C TRP A 121 25.49 -35.79 -5.06
N TYR A 122 25.11 -35.35 -6.26
CA TYR A 122 25.85 -35.58 -7.50
C TYR A 122 27.25 -34.96 -7.46
N SER A 123 27.39 -33.72 -6.96
CA SER A 123 28.70 -33.08 -6.76
C SER A 123 29.60 -33.87 -5.82
N GLU A 124 29.05 -34.37 -4.71
CA GLU A 124 29.77 -35.16 -3.70
C GLU A 124 30.09 -36.59 -4.18
N GLU A 125 29.26 -37.17 -5.05
CA GLU A 125 29.54 -38.48 -5.67
C GLU A 125 30.53 -38.35 -6.84
N LEU A 126 30.46 -37.28 -7.67
CA LEU A 126 31.51 -36.94 -8.64
C LEU A 126 32.86 -36.76 -7.92
N ARG A 127 32.88 -36.11 -6.75
CA ARG A 127 34.11 -35.93 -5.96
C ARG A 127 34.72 -37.28 -5.57
N LYS A 128 33.88 -38.24 -5.14
CA LYS A 128 34.31 -39.62 -4.85
C LYS A 128 34.72 -40.39 -6.10
N GLU A 129 34.07 -40.19 -7.24
CA GLU A 129 34.45 -40.83 -8.51
C GLU A 129 35.80 -40.31 -9.01
N VAL A 130 36.05 -39.00 -8.90
CA VAL A 130 37.36 -38.38 -9.17
C VAL A 130 38.44 -38.93 -8.22
N GLU A 131 38.14 -39.06 -6.92
CA GLU A 131 39.05 -39.71 -5.96
C GLU A 131 39.33 -41.18 -6.36
N ARG A 132 38.31 -41.95 -6.77
CA ARG A 132 38.48 -43.33 -7.30
C ARG A 132 39.32 -43.39 -8.58
N PHE A 133 39.12 -42.47 -9.53
CA PHE A 133 39.94 -42.40 -10.75
C PHE A 133 41.40 -42.04 -10.43
N GLN A 134 41.65 -41.14 -9.48
CA GLN A 134 42.99 -40.80 -9.00
C GLN A 134 43.69 -41.96 -8.25
N GLU A 135 42.93 -42.87 -7.62
CA GLU A 135 43.47 -44.13 -7.08
C GLU A 135 43.67 -45.21 -8.15
N ALA A 136 42.80 -45.28 -9.16
CA ALA A 136 42.92 -46.23 -10.27
C ALA A 136 44.19 -46.00 -11.10
N PHE A 137 44.51 -44.74 -11.43
CA PHE A 137 45.72 -44.36 -12.17
C PHE A 137 47.05 -44.72 -11.47
N LYS A 138 47.03 -45.10 -10.18
CA LYS A 138 48.22 -45.58 -9.46
C LYS A 138 48.55 -47.06 -9.73
N LYS A 139 47.82 -47.78 -10.60
CA LYS A 139 48.05 -49.22 -10.87
C LYS A 139 48.07 -49.60 -12.35
N LYS A 140 49.28 -49.99 -12.79
CA LYS A 140 49.68 -50.60 -14.08
C LYS A 140 49.71 -49.67 -15.30
N GLY A 141 50.86 -49.71 -15.99
CA GLY A 141 50.99 -49.43 -17.41
C GLY A 141 51.37 -50.71 -18.17
N ASN A 142 52.17 -50.55 -19.23
CA ASN A 142 52.38 -51.48 -20.36
C ASN A 142 51.16 -51.43 -21.31
N GLU A 143 51.28 -51.50 -22.65
CA GLU A 143 52.42 -51.91 -23.51
C GLU A 143 52.78 -50.83 -24.59
N GLU A 144 53.74 -51.16 -25.46
CA GLU A 144 54.43 -50.43 -26.56
C GLU A 144 53.54 -49.54 -27.48
N ASP A 145 54.00 -48.50 -28.20
CA ASP A 145 55.10 -48.47 -29.20
C ASP A 145 55.67 -47.03 -29.50
N ASP A 146 56.57 -46.90 -30.49
CA ASP A 146 57.57 -45.83 -30.77
C ASP A 146 57.05 -44.43 -31.23
N GLY A 147 57.93 -43.39 -31.26
CA GLY A 147 57.70 -42.17 -32.06
C GLY A 147 58.22 -40.79 -31.58
N ALA A 148 59.54 -40.56 -31.63
CA ALA A 148 60.25 -39.27 -31.89
C ALA A 148 60.11 -38.03 -30.95
N TYR A 149 61.16 -37.17 -30.96
CA TYR A 149 61.50 -36.22 -29.89
C TYR A 149 61.73 -34.76 -30.39
N VAL A 150 60.73 -34.11 -30.99
CA VAL A 150 60.90 -32.71 -31.51
C VAL A 150 59.90 -31.69 -30.92
N HIS A 151 58.67 -32.08 -30.60
CA HIS A 151 57.60 -31.14 -30.20
C HIS A 151 57.83 -30.42 -28.85
N LYS A 152 58.61 -31.03 -27.94
CA LYS A 152 58.67 -30.68 -26.51
C LYS A 152 58.97 -29.20 -26.20
N LYS A 153 59.75 -28.51 -27.04
CA LYS A 153 60.28 -27.17 -26.72
C LYS A 153 59.39 -26.00 -27.15
N LEU A 154 58.47 -26.20 -28.10
CA LEU A 154 57.47 -25.16 -28.45
C LEU A 154 56.34 -25.16 -27.41
N LEU A 155 55.73 -26.33 -27.16
CA LEU A 155 54.60 -26.50 -26.25
C LEU A 155 54.89 -25.92 -24.84
N SER A 156 56.10 -26.12 -24.30
CA SER A 156 56.49 -25.54 -23.01
C SER A 156 56.49 -24.01 -22.98
N SER A 157 56.78 -23.35 -24.11
CA SER A 157 56.75 -21.88 -24.19
C SER A 157 55.32 -21.34 -24.33
N GLU A 158 54.47 -22.10 -25.03
CA GLU A 158 53.08 -21.75 -25.32
C GLU A 158 52.21 -21.91 -24.07
N VAL A 159 52.40 -22.99 -23.30
CA VAL A 159 51.75 -23.19 -21.99
C VAL A 159 52.16 -22.13 -20.97
N VAL A 160 53.43 -21.71 -20.94
CA VAL A 160 53.86 -20.60 -20.06
C VAL A 160 53.21 -19.28 -20.47
N LEU A 161 53.00 -19.02 -21.76
CA LEU A 161 52.29 -17.84 -22.23
C LEU A 161 50.80 -17.88 -21.88
N LEU A 162 50.12 -19.02 -22.10
CA LEU A 162 48.71 -19.21 -21.76
C LEU A 162 48.46 -19.10 -20.25
N ARG A 163 49.31 -19.69 -19.41
CA ARG A 163 49.23 -19.56 -17.95
C ARG A 163 49.47 -18.12 -17.47
N LYS A 164 50.34 -17.35 -18.14
CA LYS A 164 50.53 -15.93 -17.87
C LYS A 164 49.30 -15.11 -18.27
N GLN A 165 48.71 -15.37 -19.43
CA GLN A 165 47.48 -14.71 -19.89
C GLN A 165 46.27 -15.04 -19.00
N LEU A 166 46.18 -16.28 -18.50
CA LEU A 166 45.16 -16.68 -17.53
C LEU A 166 45.34 -15.96 -16.19
N ALA A 167 46.56 -15.83 -15.68
CA ALA A 167 46.85 -15.06 -14.48
C ALA A 167 46.50 -13.57 -14.64
N GLU A 168 46.85 -12.95 -15.78
CA GLU A 168 46.50 -11.56 -16.09
C GLU A 168 44.98 -11.36 -16.22
N ALA A 169 44.26 -12.34 -16.79
CA ALA A 169 42.79 -12.30 -16.88
C ALA A 169 42.11 -12.48 -15.51
N LEU A 170 42.65 -13.34 -14.64
CA LEU A 170 42.16 -13.53 -13.27
C LEU A 170 42.40 -12.29 -12.39
N GLU A 171 43.55 -11.62 -12.55
CA GLU A 171 43.86 -10.36 -11.85
C GLU A 171 42.93 -9.22 -12.31
N GLN A 172 42.69 -9.09 -13.62
CA GLN A 172 41.68 -8.16 -14.17
C GLN A 172 40.27 -8.46 -13.65
N MET A 173 39.86 -9.74 -13.61
CA MET A 173 38.58 -10.15 -13.04
C MET A 173 38.45 -9.86 -11.54
N SER A 174 39.55 -9.97 -10.78
CA SER A 174 39.56 -9.58 -9.36
C SER A 174 39.40 -8.06 -9.19
N SER A 175 40.02 -7.26 -10.07
CA SER A 175 39.85 -5.79 -10.07
C SER A 175 38.42 -5.38 -10.45
N LEU A 176 37.88 -5.95 -11.54
CA LEU A 176 36.52 -5.66 -12.01
C LEU A 176 35.45 -6.11 -10.99
N ARG A 177 35.68 -7.21 -10.26
CA ARG A 177 34.83 -7.61 -9.14
C ARG A 177 34.86 -6.58 -8.02
N GLY A 178 36.06 -6.15 -7.58
CA GLY A 178 36.17 -5.10 -6.55
C GLY A 178 35.53 -3.77 -6.96
N GLU A 179 35.62 -3.39 -8.24
CA GLU A 179 34.89 -2.23 -8.78
C GLU A 179 33.37 -2.44 -8.82
N LYS A 180 32.89 -3.63 -9.19
CA LYS A 180 31.46 -3.98 -9.12
C LYS A 180 30.96 -3.89 -7.68
N ASP A 181 31.60 -4.60 -6.74
CA ASP A 181 31.18 -4.68 -5.34
C ASP A 181 31.13 -3.27 -4.71
N GLY A 182 32.12 -2.42 -5.03
CA GLY A 182 32.16 -1.01 -4.60
C GLY A 182 31.13 -0.09 -5.27
N LEU A 183 30.61 -0.45 -6.45
CA LEU A 183 29.49 0.26 -7.09
C LEU A 183 28.13 -0.24 -6.57
N GLU A 184 27.98 -1.52 -6.26
CA GLU A 184 26.79 -2.07 -5.60
C GLU A 184 26.59 -1.51 -4.20
N HIS A 185 27.65 -1.41 -3.38
CA HIS A 185 27.55 -0.75 -2.07
C HIS A 185 27.07 0.69 -2.21
N ARG A 186 27.68 1.47 -3.11
CA ARG A 186 27.29 2.87 -3.35
C ARG A 186 25.88 3.02 -3.93
N ALA A 187 25.44 2.09 -4.77
CA ALA A 187 24.07 2.06 -5.27
C ALA A 187 23.07 1.72 -4.15
N SER A 188 23.45 0.87 -3.20
CA SER A 188 22.67 0.61 -1.97
C SER A 188 22.60 1.85 -1.08
N ASP A 189 23.72 2.57 -0.87
CA ASP A 189 23.76 3.80 -0.07
C ASP A 189 22.85 4.88 -0.68
N PHE A 190 22.94 5.11 -1.99
CA PHE A 190 22.03 6.02 -2.72
C PHE A 190 20.58 5.54 -2.74
N ALA A 191 20.31 4.24 -2.65
CA ALA A 191 18.95 3.70 -2.54
C ALA A 191 18.35 3.96 -1.15
N VAL A 192 19.15 3.93 -0.08
CA VAL A 192 18.75 4.33 1.27
C VAL A 192 18.50 5.84 1.33
N GLU A 193 19.45 6.67 0.88
CA GLU A 193 19.29 8.14 0.83
C GLU A 193 18.05 8.56 0.03
N LYS A 194 17.80 7.91 -1.11
CA LYS A 194 16.57 8.08 -1.90
C LYS A 194 15.30 7.65 -1.16
N ALA A 195 15.35 6.58 -0.37
CA ALA A 195 14.19 6.12 0.42
C ALA A 195 13.89 7.09 1.57
N GLU A 196 14.92 7.60 2.25
CA GLU A 196 14.80 8.62 3.31
C GLU A 196 14.25 9.93 2.75
N LEU A 197 14.84 10.47 1.68
CA LEU A 197 14.34 11.68 1.01
C LEU A 197 12.90 11.53 0.50
N ARG A 198 12.52 10.32 0.04
CA ARG A 198 11.15 10.05 -0.40
C ARG A 198 10.17 9.98 0.79
N ALA A 199 10.56 9.36 1.90
CA ALA A 199 9.76 9.36 3.13
C ALA A 199 9.58 10.79 3.69
N SER A 200 10.62 11.63 3.63
CA SER A 200 10.53 13.05 3.96
C SER A 200 9.60 13.81 3.01
N LEU A 201 9.68 13.56 1.70
CA LEU A 201 8.78 14.17 0.71
C LEU A 201 7.31 13.75 0.90
N ASP A 202 7.06 12.46 1.15
CA ASP A 202 5.71 11.93 1.41
C ASP A 202 5.15 12.50 2.73
N SER A 203 5.99 12.66 3.76
CA SER A 203 5.62 13.34 5.02
C SER A 203 5.30 14.82 4.81
N LEU A 204 6.13 15.57 4.08
CA LEU A 204 5.89 16.98 3.76
C LEU A 204 4.67 17.18 2.85
N GLN A 205 4.37 16.21 1.98
CA GLN A 205 3.14 16.24 1.18
C GLN A 205 1.89 15.92 2.03
N ALA A 206 1.98 15.04 3.03
CA ALA A 206 0.89 14.82 3.98
C ALA A 206 0.64 16.07 4.85
N GLU A 207 1.70 16.68 5.38
CA GLU A 207 1.64 17.93 6.14
C GLU A 207 1.10 19.09 5.29
N LYS A 208 1.53 19.21 4.02
CA LYS A 208 0.94 20.16 3.07
C LYS A 208 -0.57 19.94 2.88
N VAL A 209 -1.05 18.70 2.74
CA VAL A 209 -2.49 18.42 2.56
C VAL A 209 -3.31 18.79 3.80
N VAL A 210 -2.76 18.57 5.00
CA VAL A 210 -3.38 19.05 6.25
C VAL A 210 -3.43 20.58 6.25
N LEU A 211 -2.30 21.26 6.03
CA LEU A 211 -2.24 22.72 6.00
C LEU A 211 -3.12 23.35 4.91
N GLU A 212 -3.27 22.72 3.73
CA GLU A 212 -4.21 23.19 2.70
C GLU A 212 -5.68 22.99 3.12
N THR A 213 -5.98 21.95 3.89
CA THR A 213 -7.32 21.74 4.47
C THR A 213 -7.61 22.77 5.55
N ASP A 214 -6.66 23.00 6.47
CA ASP A 214 -6.77 24.00 7.55
C ASP A 214 -6.90 25.43 6.98
N ILE A 215 -6.13 25.77 5.95
CA ILE A 215 -6.23 27.06 5.24
C ILE A 215 -7.61 27.22 4.59
N GLU A 216 -8.17 26.18 3.99
CA GLU A 216 -9.48 26.26 3.35
C GLU A 216 -10.63 26.31 4.38
N GLU A 217 -10.51 25.62 5.52
CA GLU A 217 -11.45 25.80 6.65
C GLU A 217 -11.34 27.23 7.23
N LEU A 218 -10.14 27.74 7.46
CA LEU A 218 -9.92 29.12 7.92
C LEU A 218 -10.49 30.14 6.93
N ARG A 219 -10.32 29.95 5.61
CA ARG A 219 -10.94 30.79 4.58
C ARG A 219 -12.46 30.75 4.63
N ASN A 220 -13.07 29.57 4.74
CA ASN A 220 -14.53 29.45 4.84
C ASN A 220 -15.07 30.11 6.12
N ASN A 221 -14.37 29.96 7.24
CA ASN A 221 -14.68 30.65 8.50
C ASN A 221 -14.54 32.18 8.36
N LEU A 222 -13.47 32.67 7.72
CA LEU A 222 -13.22 34.10 7.53
C LEU A 222 -14.26 34.71 6.57
N ILE A 223 -14.63 34.03 5.48
CA ILE A 223 -15.74 34.42 4.59
C ILE A 223 -17.07 34.45 5.37
N SER A 224 -17.32 33.49 6.27
CA SER A 224 -18.53 33.48 7.11
C SER A 224 -18.55 34.67 8.09
N ILE A 225 -17.41 35.00 8.70
CA ILE A 225 -17.24 36.16 9.57
C ILE A 225 -17.40 37.45 8.77
N GLU A 226 -16.76 37.59 7.62
CA GLU A 226 -16.84 38.77 6.75
C GLU A 226 -18.28 39.04 6.31
N ASN A 227 -19.01 38.03 5.82
CA ASN A 227 -20.42 38.17 5.47
C ASN A 227 -21.27 38.58 6.69
N SER A 228 -21.07 37.94 7.85
CA SER A 228 -21.80 38.28 9.08
C SER A 228 -21.48 39.70 9.59
N LYS A 229 -20.23 40.15 9.48
CA LYS A 229 -19.80 41.52 9.79
C LYS A 229 -20.36 42.51 8.79
N GLN A 230 -20.39 42.19 7.50
CA GLN A 230 -20.96 43.05 6.46
C GLN A 230 -22.48 43.18 6.62
N GLU A 231 -23.20 42.13 7.02
CA GLU A 231 -24.61 42.23 7.43
C GLU A 231 -24.80 43.11 8.68
N GLU A 232 -23.95 42.97 9.71
CA GLU A 232 -23.99 43.86 10.89
C GLU A 232 -23.71 45.32 10.49
N ILE A 233 -22.75 45.56 9.59
CA ILE A 233 -22.36 46.88 9.08
C ILE A 233 -23.46 47.51 8.22
N GLU A 234 -24.05 46.80 7.25
CA GLU A 234 -25.14 47.34 6.43
C GLU A 234 -26.42 47.60 7.26
N LYS A 235 -26.71 46.73 8.23
CA LYS A 235 -27.78 46.97 9.21
C LYS A 235 -27.50 48.21 10.06
N LEU A 236 -26.25 48.41 10.50
CA LEU A 236 -25.84 49.61 11.22
C LEU A 236 -25.93 50.86 10.33
N LYS A 237 -25.43 50.85 9.09
CA LYS A 237 -25.58 51.96 8.13
C LYS A 237 -27.05 52.34 7.92
N LEU A 238 -27.94 51.35 7.83
CA LEU A 238 -29.39 51.57 7.72
C LEU A 238 -30.03 52.11 9.01
N GLU A 239 -29.45 51.85 10.19
CA GLU A 239 -29.81 52.53 11.44
C GLU A 239 -29.26 53.97 11.48
N PHE A 240 -27.98 54.17 11.15
CA PHE A 240 -27.33 55.48 11.09
C PHE A 240 -28.08 56.42 10.15
N SER A 241 -28.38 56.01 8.92
CA SER A 241 -29.12 56.84 7.97
C SER A 241 -30.49 57.27 8.51
N LYS A 242 -31.19 56.41 9.28
CA LYS A 242 -32.45 56.80 9.95
C LYS A 242 -32.21 57.84 11.07
N TYR A 243 -31.13 57.70 11.83
CA TYR A 243 -30.76 58.69 12.85
C TYR A 243 -30.28 60.01 12.24
N GLU A 244 -29.52 60.00 11.14
CA GLU A 244 -29.09 61.18 10.40
C GLU A 244 -30.29 61.94 9.83
N ASN A 245 -31.19 61.26 9.11
CA ASN A 245 -32.43 61.86 8.60
C ASN A 245 -33.31 62.43 9.75
N SER A 246 -33.31 61.77 10.91
CA SER A 246 -34.03 62.24 12.10
C SER A 246 -33.37 63.47 12.74
N ILE A 247 -32.04 63.49 12.88
CA ILE A 247 -31.26 64.64 13.34
C ILE A 247 -31.43 65.81 12.37
N GLU A 248 -31.32 65.60 11.06
CA GLU A 248 -31.47 66.66 10.06
C GLU A 248 -32.89 67.26 10.09
N SER A 249 -33.92 66.42 10.17
CA SER A 249 -35.31 66.85 10.34
C SER A 249 -35.51 67.67 11.62
N LYS A 250 -35.00 67.20 12.76
CA LYS A 250 -35.11 67.89 14.06
C LYS A 250 -34.24 69.15 14.14
N THR A 251 -33.12 69.18 13.44
CA THR A 251 -32.24 70.36 13.32
C THR A 251 -32.91 71.44 12.48
N LYS A 252 -33.54 71.09 11.36
CA LYS A 252 -34.34 72.03 10.53
C LYS A 252 -35.53 72.59 11.32
N GLU A 253 -36.21 71.74 12.10
CA GLU A 253 -37.29 72.17 13.01
C GLU A 253 -36.77 73.15 14.07
N ALA A 254 -35.70 72.81 14.78
CA ALA A 254 -35.07 73.68 15.80
C ALA A 254 -34.52 74.99 15.20
N GLN A 255 -33.95 74.98 13.99
CA GLN A 255 -33.52 76.18 13.28
C GLN A 255 -34.70 77.10 12.95
N SER A 256 -35.79 76.56 12.40
CA SER A 256 -37.01 77.34 12.12
C SER A 256 -37.62 77.94 13.40
N LEU A 257 -37.58 77.20 14.51
CA LEU A 257 -38.02 77.70 15.81
C LEU A 257 -37.11 78.83 16.32
N LYS A 258 -35.78 78.69 16.25
CA LYS A 258 -34.82 79.75 16.60
C LYS A 258 -34.94 81.00 15.71
N GLU A 259 -35.40 80.86 14.46
CA GLU A 259 -35.74 82.01 13.61
C GLU A 259 -37.01 82.72 14.08
N THR A 260 -38.07 81.98 14.43
CA THR A 260 -39.26 82.57 15.06
C THR A 260 -38.97 83.17 16.43
N GLU A 261 -38.05 82.59 17.20
CA GLU A 261 -37.59 83.10 18.49
C GLU A 261 -36.92 84.47 18.33
N ARG A 262 -35.96 84.61 17.40
CA ARG A 262 -35.31 85.89 17.09
C ARG A 262 -36.32 86.94 16.63
N ALA A 263 -37.28 86.56 15.79
CA ALA A 263 -38.33 87.46 15.32
C ALA A 263 -39.23 87.95 16.49
N LEU A 264 -39.60 87.05 17.41
CA LEU A 264 -40.35 87.40 18.62
C LEU A 264 -39.54 88.25 19.60
N GLN A 265 -38.24 87.97 19.77
CA GLN A 265 -37.33 88.82 20.56
C GLN A 265 -37.21 90.23 19.97
N GLN A 266 -37.14 90.35 18.64
CA GLN A 266 -37.09 91.65 17.95
C GLN A 266 -38.41 92.42 18.05
N ASP A 267 -39.55 91.76 17.86
CA ASP A 267 -40.89 92.33 18.08
C ASP A 267 -41.06 92.80 19.54
N LEU A 268 -40.68 91.97 20.51
CA LEU A 268 -40.77 92.30 21.93
C LEU A 268 -39.82 93.46 22.32
N LYS A 269 -38.65 93.57 21.69
CA LYS A 269 -37.75 94.72 21.81
C LYS A 269 -38.42 95.98 21.25
N LEU A 270 -38.87 95.97 19.99
CA LEU A 270 -39.52 97.13 19.35
C LEU A 270 -40.75 97.58 20.15
N LYS A 271 -41.60 96.66 20.58
CA LYS A 271 -42.73 96.94 21.49
C LYS A 271 -42.25 97.54 22.81
N SER A 272 -41.15 97.07 23.39
CA SER A 272 -40.60 97.65 24.62
C SER A 272 -40.09 99.09 24.43
N GLU A 273 -39.56 99.42 23.24
CA GLU A 273 -39.09 100.75 22.88
C GLU A 273 -40.28 101.70 22.64
N SER A 274 -41.29 101.30 21.85
CA SER A 274 -42.53 102.08 21.67
C SER A 274 -43.33 102.28 22.97
N LEU A 275 -43.26 101.33 23.90
CA LEU A 275 -43.90 101.42 25.22
C LEU A 275 -43.10 102.33 26.18
N ALA A 276 -41.80 102.46 25.96
CA ALA A 276 -40.97 103.46 26.65
C ALA A 276 -41.24 104.88 26.13
N THR A 277 -41.34 105.09 24.80
CA THR A 277 -41.72 106.40 24.25
C THR A 277 -43.12 106.80 24.69
N LEU A 278 -44.10 105.91 24.58
CA LEU A 278 -45.49 106.19 24.97
C LEU A 278 -45.65 106.52 26.47
N LYS A 279 -44.77 105.97 27.32
CA LYS A 279 -44.67 106.34 28.75
C LYS A 279 -43.99 107.69 28.96
N GLU A 280 -43.08 108.11 28.09
CA GLU A 280 -42.48 109.44 28.11
C GLU A 280 -43.43 110.51 27.58
N ASP A 281 -44.11 110.26 26.47
CA ASP A 281 -45.15 111.14 25.91
C ASP A 281 -46.26 111.40 26.96
N LEU A 282 -46.68 110.34 27.66
CA LEU A 282 -47.66 110.42 28.76
C LEU A 282 -47.09 111.05 30.05
N ARG A 283 -45.77 111.12 30.25
CA ARG A 283 -45.15 111.96 31.29
C ARG A 283 -45.11 113.42 30.87
N ASN A 284 -44.74 113.70 29.63
CA ASN A 284 -44.64 115.04 29.08
C ASN A 284 -46.01 115.73 29.03
N LEU A 285 -47.06 115.07 28.51
CA LEU A 285 -48.43 115.61 28.55
C LEU A 285 -48.95 115.84 29.97
N LYS A 286 -48.61 114.98 30.94
CA LYS A 286 -48.97 115.23 32.35
C LYS A 286 -48.29 116.49 32.87
N PHE A 287 -47.01 116.66 32.58
CA PHE A 287 -46.26 117.87 32.96
C PHE A 287 -46.80 119.12 32.25
N GLU A 288 -47.17 119.04 30.97
CA GLU A 288 -47.88 120.11 30.24
C GLU A 288 -49.21 120.46 30.92
N ILE A 289 -50.04 119.46 31.25
CA ILE A 289 -51.34 119.64 31.90
C ILE A 289 -51.20 120.17 33.34
N ASP A 290 -50.24 119.71 34.11
CA ASP A 290 -49.98 120.20 35.47
C ASP A 290 -49.47 121.64 35.44
N LEU A 291 -48.65 122.00 34.44
CA LEU A 291 -48.20 123.37 34.19
C LEU A 291 -49.36 124.26 33.69
N MET A 292 -50.24 123.76 32.82
CA MET A 292 -51.46 124.46 32.38
C MET A 292 -52.45 124.65 33.52
N LYS A 293 -52.68 123.64 34.37
CA LYS A 293 -53.53 123.75 35.57
C LYS A 293 -52.97 124.73 36.58
N LYS A 294 -51.65 124.79 36.73
CA LYS A 294 -50.99 125.82 37.54
C LYS A 294 -51.17 127.22 36.93
N LYS A 295 -50.98 127.38 35.62
CA LYS A 295 -51.25 128.66 34.93
C LYS A 295 -52.71 129.10 35.08
N LEU A 296 -53.67 128.20 34.85
CA LEU A 296 -55.09 128.47 35.05
C LEU A 296 -55.41 128.88 36.49
N GLN A 297 -54.71 128.34 37.51
CA GLN A 297 -54.82 128.80 38.90
C GLN A 297 -54.20 130.19 39.13
N GLU A 298 -53.15 130.56 38.38
CA GLU A 298 -52.49 131.87 38.45
C GLU A 298 -53.26 132.95 37.64
N GLU A 299 -53.82 132.61 36.48
CA GLU A 299 -54.58 133.51 35.59
C GLU A 299 -56.08 133.61 35.92
N PHE A 300 -56.62 132.78 36.83
CA PHE A 300 -57.97 132.95 37.41
C PHE A 300 -58.14 134.33 38.10
N VAL A 301 -57.04 135.03 38.37
CA VAL A 301 -57.00 136.40 38.90
C VAL A 301 -57.33 137.47 37.83
N GLU A 302 -57.13 137.19 36.53
CA GLU A 302 -57.23 138.19 35.44
C GLU A 302 -58.13 137.81 34.23
N GLY A 303 -59.15 136.98 34.46
CA GLY A 303 -60.40 137.07 33.69
C GLY A 303 -60.36 136.67 32.19
N LYS A 304 -59.53 135.69 31.81
CA LYS A 304 -59.61 135.00 30.50
C LYS A 304 -59.60 133.49 30.74
N THR A 305 -60.60 132.74 30.29
CA THR A 305 -60.74 131.32 30.67
C THR A 305 -61.13 130.37 29.53
N GLU A 306 -62.07 130.73 28.64
CA GLU A 306 -62.63 129.77 27.67
C GLU A 306 -61.61 129.20 26.65
N SER A 307 -60.54 129.94 26.31
CA SER A 307 -59.56 129.46 25.33
C SER A 307 -58.61 128.39 25.89
N GLU A 308 -58.33 128.42 27.19
CA GLU A 308 -57.36 127.53 27.81
C GLU A 308 -58.00 126.23 28.30
N ASP A 309 -59.23 126.32 28.84
CA ASP A 309 -59.98 125.17 29.35
C ASP A 309 -60.35 124.18 28.22
N ASN A 310 -60.62 124.68 27.01
CA ASN A 310 -60.78 123.84 25.82
C ASN A 310 -59.48 123.12 25.42
N SER A 311 -58.33 123.80 25.48
CA SER A 311 -57.02 123.19 25.17
C SER A 311 -56.63 122.15 26.23
N LEU A 312 -56.94 122.42 27.49
CA LEU A 312 -56.78 121.47 28.60
C LEU A 312 -57.61 120.20 28.38
N HIS A 313 -58.88 120.34 27.99
CA HIS A 313 -59.76 119.21 27.73
C HIS A 313 -59.34 118.39 26.49
N GLU A 314 -58.79 119.02 25.47
CA GLU A 314 -58.18 118.33 24.32
C GLU A 314 -56.94 117.54 24.72
N LYS A 315 -56.08 118.11 25.57
CA LYS A 315 -54.92 117.43 26.17
C LYS A 315 -55.29 116.28 27.12
N GLU A 316 -56.39 116.38 27.87
CA GLU A 316 -56.89 115.27 28.70
C GLU A 316 -57.43 114.11 27.84
N LYS A 317 -58.11 114.40 26.72
CA LYS A 317 -58.48 113.38 25.71
C LYS A 317 -57.25 112.73 25.06
N GLU A 318 -56.22 113.52 24.76
CA GLU A 318 -54.95 113.01 24.25
C GLU A 318 -54.34 112.02 25.27
N ILE A 319 -54.26 112.37 26.55
CA ILE A 319 -53.86 111.44 27.62
C ILE A 319 -54.70 110.15 27.66
N ASP A 320 -56.02 110.23 27.59
CA ASP A 320 -56.88 109.03 27.68
C ASP A 320 -56.73 108.11 26.45
N SER A 321 -56.48 108.68 25.27
CA SER A 321 -56.10 107.91 24.08
C SER A 321 -54.74 107.21 24.24
N LEU A 322 -53.74 107.90 24.80
CA LEU A 322 -52.41 107.36 25.08
C LEU A 322 -52.45 106.27 26.17
N LYS A 323 -53.30 106.42 27.21
CA LYS A 323 -53.57 105.37 28.22
C LYS A 323 -54.11 104.09 27.58
N LYS A 324 -55.08 104.21 26.67
CA LYS A 324 -55.68 103.07 25.97
C LYS A 324 -54.66 102.37 25.08
N ALA A 325 -53.91 103.13 24.28
CA ALA A 325 -52.81 102.60 23.47
C ALA A 325 -51.72 101.93 24.35
N LEU A 326 -51.45 102.46 25.55
CA LEU A 326 -50.49 101.87 26.47
C LEU A 326 -50.97 100.53 27.04
N GLN A 327 -52.24 100.41 27.41
CA GLN A 327 -52.82 99.15 27.87
C GLN A 327 -52.86 98.07 26.77
N GLU A 328 -53.15 98.48 25.53
CA GLU A 328 -53.11 97.60 24.34
C GLU A 328 -51.67 97.17 24.01
N SER A 329 -50.69 98.06 24.16
CA SER A 329 -49.26 97.75 24.00
C SER A 329 -48.71 96.85 25.12
N GLU A 330 -49.06 97.11 26.38
CA GLU A 330 -48.64 96.29 27.54
C GLU A 330 -49.19 94.86 27.46
N SER A 331 -50.47 94.69 27.09
CA SER A 331 -51.07 93.36 26.89
C SER A 331 -50.49 92.64 25.67
N SER A 332 -50.27 93.33 24.55
CA SER A 332 -49.59 92.74 23.37
C SER A 332 -48.15 92.29 23.68
N LYS A 333 -47.41 93.07 24.49
CA LYS A 333 -46.06 92.73 24.94
C LYS A 333 -46.07 91.53 25.89
N GLN A 334 -47.02 91.43 26.82
CA GLN A 334 -47.13 90.28 27.71
C GLN A 334 -47.38 89.00 26.91
N HIS A 335 -48.36 89.00 25.99
CA HIS A 335 -48.69 87.83 25.19
C HIS A 335 -47.51 87.36 24.32
N ALA A 336 -46.78 88.28 23.68
CA ALA A 336 -45.55 87.95 22.95
C ALA A 336 -44.47 87.35 23.86
N GLY A 337 -44.33 87.83 25.09
CA GLY A 337 -43.36 87.31 26.07
C GLY A 337 -43.72 85.95 26.67
N GLU A 338 -45.01 85.60 26.71
CA GLU A 338 -45.48 84.27 27.10
C GLU A 338 -45.26 83.26 25.97
N LEU A 339 -45.63 83.61 24.74
CA LEU A 339 -45.40 82.80 23.55
C LEU A 339 -43.91 82.53 23.32
N LEU A 340 -43.04 83.52 23.54
CA LEU A 340 -41.60 83.37 23.45
C LEU A 340 -41.06 82.31 24.42
N LYS A 341 -41.51 82.31 25.69
CA LYS A 341 -41.11 81.30 26.69
C LYS A 341 -41.54 79.89 26.31
N GLU A 342 -42.73 79.74 25.75
CA GLU A 342 -43.21 78.44 25.25
C GLU A 342 -42.33 77.92 24.12
N LYS A 343 -41.95 78.79 23.16
CA LYS A 343 -41.08 78.43 22.04
C LYS A 343 -39.65 78.11 22.48
N MET A 344 -39.05 78.88 23.39
CA MET A 344 -37.73 78.59 23.95
C MET A 344 -37.68 77.19 24.57
N LYS A 345 -38.67 76.84 25.40
CA LYS A 345 -38.73 75.51 26.02
C LYS A 345 -38.78 74.37 24.98
N VAL A 346 -39.54 74.54 23.89
CA VAL A 346 -39.61 73.53 22.81
C VAL A 346 -38.27 73.41 22.06
N VAL A 347 -37.50 74.49 21.95
CA VAL A 347 -36.12 74.45 21.43
C VAL A 347 -35.21 73.69 22.39
N ASP A 348 -35.22 74.01 23.69
CA ASP A 348 -34.43 73.29 24.71
C ASP A 348 -34.74 71.78 24.70
N ASP A 349 -36.04 71.42 24.71
CA ASP A 349 -36.55 70.05 24.61
C ASP A 349 -36.10 69.33 23.30
N LEU A 350 -35.74 70.06 22.24
CA LEU A 350 -35.21 69.50 20.99
C LEU A 350 -33.68 69.37 21.01
N GLU A 351 -32.95 70.32 21.59
CA GLU A 351 -31.48 70.28 21.67
C GLU A 351 -30.97 69.16 22.60
N ASP A 352 -31.69 68.88 23.70
CA ASP A 352 -31.44 67.70 24.54
C ASP A 352 -31.65 66.38 23.78
N LYS A 353 -32.69 66.31 22.93
CA LYS A 353 -32.97 65.11 22.11
C LYS A 353 -31.91 64.92 21.03
N ILE A 354 -31.49 65.98 20.35
CA ILE A 354 -30.40 65.94 19.36
C ILE A 354 -29.12 65.45 20.06
N SER A 355 -28.76 66.04 21.20
CA SER A 355 -27.58 65.64 21.99
C SER A 355 -27.60 64.17 22.43
N SER A 356 -28.77 63.64 22.80
CA SER A 356 -28.95 62.23 23.15
C SER A 356 -28.75 61.28 21.94
N ILE A 357 -29.26 61.66 20.77
CA ILE A 357 -29.07 60.87 19.54
C ILE A 357 -27.61 60.95 19.08
N THR A 358 -26.98 62.12 19.08
CA THR A 358 -25.55 62.30 18.75
C THR A 358 -24.65 61.45 19.65
N ASN A 359 -24.90 61.39 20.97
CA ASN A 359 -24.18 60.51 21.89
C ASN A 359 -24.39 59.01 21.60
N THR A 360 -25.51 58.64 20.97
CA THR A 360 -25.80 57.26 20.55
C THR A 360 -25.12 56.92 19.22
N VAL A 361 -25.12 57.86 18.27
CA VAL A 361 -24.39 57.82 17.00
C VAL A 361 -22.89 57.65 17.25
N ASN A 362 -22.29 58.46 18.12
CA ASN A 362 -20.86 58.38 18.44
C ASN A 362 -20.49 56.99 19.01
N LYS A 363 -21.21 56.49 20.03
CA LYS A 363 -20.97 55.16 20.61
C LYS A 363 -21.10 54.00 19.61
N LYS A 364 -21.96 54.15 18.59
CA LYS A 364 -22.08 53.18 17.50
C LYS A 364 -20.92 53.29 16.52
N ASN A 365 -20.41 54.50 16.27
CA ASN A 365 -19.26 54.77 15.42
C ASN A 365 -17.98 54.23 16.04
N ASP A 366 -17.76 54.46 17.34
CA ASP A 366 -16.67 53.87 18.12
C ASP A 366 -16.65 52.34 17.97
N LYS A 367 -17.84 51.69 18.01
CA LYS A 367 -17.97 50.24 17.83
C LYS A 367 -17.65 49.79 16.39
N ILE A 368 -18.00 50.58 15.37
CA ILE A 368 -17.61 50.29 13.98
C ILE A 368 -16.09 50.38 13.85
N GLN A 369 -15.46 51.44 14.34
CA GLN A 369 -14.02 51.64 14.26
C GLN A 369 -13.23 50.48 14.92
N VAL A 370 -13.72 49.94 16.05
CA VAL A 370 -13.14 48.74 16.69
C VAL A 370 -13.26 47.50 15.79
N LEU A 371 -14.42 47.28 15.16
CA LEU A 371 -14.63 46.16 14.24
C LEU A 371 -13.76 46.28 12.98
N GLU A 372 -13.57 47.49 12.46
CA GLU A 372 -12.68 47.79 11.34
C GLU A 372 -11.22 47.49 11.70
N THR A 373 -10.75 47.87 12.90
CA THR A 373 -9.39 47.50 13.34
C THR A 373 -9.20 45.99 13.45
N THR A 374 -10.12 45.26 14.09
CA THR A 374 -10.01 43.79 14.19
C THR A 374 -10.05 43.11 12.81
N LEU A 375 -10.89 43.58 11.88
CA LEU A 375 -10.93 43.03 10.52
C LEU A 375 -9.59 43.22 9.78
N ASN A 376 -8.92 44.38 9.95
CA ASN A 376 -7.60 44.62 9.38
C ASN A 376 -6.50 43.76 10.03
N GLU A 377 -6.61 43.47 11.33
CA GLU A 377 -5.67 42.57 12.03
C GLU A 377 -5.79 41.12 11.50
N GLU A 378 -7.00 40.62 11.28
CA GLU A 378 -7.21 39.28 10.71
C GLU A 378 -6.83 39.19 9.22
N LEU A 379 -7.05 40.26 8.44
CA LEU A 379 -6.57 40.34 7.07
C LEU A 379 -5.02 40.27 7.01
N LEU A 380 -4.34 40.96 7.92
CA LEU A 380 -2.88 40.95 8.05
C LEU A 380 -2.36 39.58 8.53
N ASN A 381 -3.10 38.86 9.38
CA ASN A 381 -2.75 37.49 9.77
C ASN A 381 -2.93 36.51 8.60
N THR A 382 -4.00 36.68 7.81
CA THR A 382 -4.26 35.88 6.61
C THR A 382 -3.15 36.05 5.56
N GLN A 383 -2.64 37.28 5.38
CA GLN A 383 -1.50 37.52 4.49
C GLN A 383 -0.24 36.76 4.95
N LYS A 384 0.11 36.78 6.24
CA LYS A 384 1.27 36.02 6.76
C LYS A 384 1.15 34.51 6.51
N ILE A 385 -0.07 33.97 6.60
CA ILE A 385 -0.33 32.54 6.31
C ILE A 385 -0.14 32.25 4.82
N GLN A 386 -0.54 33.15 3.94
CA GLN A 386 -0.29 33.07 2.49
C GLN A 386 1.21 33.17 2.16
N ASP A 387 1.93 34.13 2.77
CA ASP A 387 3.38 34.31 2.61
C ASP A 387 4.14 33.03 3.04
N ASN A 388 3.79 32.47 4.21
CA ASN A 388 4.35 31.21 4.71
C ASN A 388 4.05 30.01 3.78
N LYS A 389 2.85 29.97 3.16
CA LYS A 389 2.52 28.93 2.17
C LYS A 389 3.44 29.01 0.95
N GLU A 390 3.70 30.21 0.45
CA GLU A 390 4.56 30.42 -0.72
C GLU A 390 6.02 30.04 -0.42
N GLU A 391 6.51 30.27 0.81
CA GLU A 391 7.83 29.79 1.24
C GLU A 391 7.88 28.24 1.33
N LEU A 392 6.86 27.60 1.91
CA LEU A 392 6.78 26.12 1.98
C LEU A 392 6.69 25.47 0.58
N GLU A 393 5.94 26.07 -0.36
CA GLU A 393 5.90 25.61 -1.74
C GLU A 393 7.23 25.81 -2.48
N HIS A 394 8.02 26.83 -2.10
CA HIS A 394 9.38 27.00 -2.60
C HIS A 394 10.30 25.87 -2.14
N TYR A 395 10.35 25.57 -0.83
CA TYR A 395 11.16 24.46 -0.30
C TYR A 395 10.77 23.11 -0.90
N LEU A 396 9.47 22.78 -0.98
CA LEU A 396 9.00 21.50 -1.53
C LEU A 396 9.39 21.34 -3.02
N ASN A 397 9.48 22.45 -3.77
CA ASN A 397 9.95 22.50 -5.15
C ASN A 397 11.49 22.50 -5.30
N ILE A 398 12.25 22.74 -4.22
CA ILE A 398 13.70 22.47 -4.16
C ILE A 398 13.90 20.97 -3.92
N THR A 399 13.33 20.42 -2.85
CA THR A 399 13.49 19.00 -2.47
C THR A 399 13.04 18.04 -3.58
N ARG A 400 11.99 18.39 -4.33
CA ARG A 400 11.58 17.61 -5.52
C ARG A 400 12.69 17.52 -6.58
N LYS A 401 13.39 18.62 -6.87
CA LYS A 401 14.50 18.63 -7.86
C LYS A 401 15.73 17.87 -7.37
N GLU A 402 15.97 17.86 -6.07
CA GLU A 402 17.04 17.08 -5.44
C GLU A 402 16.75 15.58 -5.58
N VAL A 403 15.50 15.16 -5.30
CA VAL A 403 15.01 13.78 -5.55
C VAL A 403 15.08 13.41 -7.04
N ASP A 404 14.70 14.29 -7.94
CA ASP A 404 14.79 14.05 -9.39
C ASP A 404 16.25 13.88 -9.86
N CYS A 405 17.18 14.69 -9.34
CA CYS A 405 18.62 14.56 -9.60
C CYS A 405 19.19 13.24 -9.06
N ALA A 406 18.78 12.84 -7.85
CA ALA A 406 19.15 11.54 -7.27
C ALA A 406 18.63 10.36 -8.10
N ASN A 407 17.39 10.46 -8.63
CA ASN A 407 16.83 9.46 -9.54
C ASN A 407 17.64 9.33 -10.84
N GLU A 408 18.04 10.45 -11.45
CA GLU A 408 18.85 10.45 -12.68
C GLU A 408 20.24 9.81 -12.43
N ASN A 409 20.85 10.10 -11.28
CA ASN A 409 22.16 9.55 -10.90
C ASN A 409 22.10 8.05 -10.57
N LEU A 410 21.07 7.59 -9.85
CA LEU A 410 20.85 6.17 -9.62
C LEU A 410 20.66 5.40 -10.95
N THR A 411 19.88 5.96 -11.88
CA THR A 411 19.65 5.35 -13.20
C THR A 411 20.95 5.18 -13.99
N LYS A 412 21.87 6.17 -13.93
CA LYS A 412 23.21 6.08 -14.54
C LYS A 412 24.08 4.99 -13.89
N LEU A 413 23.95 4.76 -12.59
CA LEU A 413 24.67 3.71 -11.87
C LEU A 413 24.14 2.31 -12.23
N THR A 414 22.82 2.12 -12.30
CA THR A 414 22.20 0.85 -12.73
C THR A 414 22.70 0.44 -14.12
N LEU A 415 22.64 1.35 -15.10
CA LEU A 415 23.13 1.11 -16.46
C LEU A 415 24.63 0.80 -16.51
N LYS A 416 25.44 1.34 -15.57
CA LYS A 416 26.86 0.99 -15.46
C LYS A 416 27.07 -0.42 -14.89
N ASN A 417 26.29 -0.83 -13.90
CA ASN A 417 26.35 -2.18 -13.34
C ASN A 417 25.93 -3.23 -14.39
N GLU A 418 24.83 -3.01 -15.13
CA GLU A 418 24.41 -3.88 -16.25
C GLU A 418 25.53 -4.08 -17.28
N HIS A 419 26.31 -3.03 -17.58
CA HIS A 419 27.45 -3.11 -18.48
C HIS A 419 28.60 -3.94 -17.89
N LEU A 420 28.96 -3.70 -16.63
CA LEU A 420 30.00 -4.44 -15.92
C LEU A 420 29.66 -5.92 -15.76
N GLU A 421 28.40 -6.27 -15.48
CA GLU A 421 27.95 -7.66 -15.43
C GLU A 421 28.06 -8.35 -16.80
N LYS A 422 27.68 -7.63 -17.88
CA LYS A 422 27.83 -8.13 -19.25
C LYS A 422 29.29 -8.35 -19.65
N ASP A 423 30.23 -7.55 -19.13
CA ASP A 423 31.66 -7.75 -19.34
C ASP A 423 32.24 -8.87 -18.48
N ILE A 424 31.85 -8.95 -17.19
CA ILE A 424 32.16 -10.06 -16.29
C ILE A 424 31.75 -11.41 -16.91
N LEU A 425 30.56 -11.51 -17.52
CA LEU A 425 30.10 -12.72 -18.19
C LEU A 425 30.97 -13.10 -19.41
N LYS A 426 31.46 -12.12 -20.20
CA LYS A 426 32.41 -12.38 -21.29
C LYS A 426 33.75 -12.89 -20.76
N HIS A 427 34.26 -12.29 -19.69
CA HIS A 427 35.52 -12.69 -19.08
C HIS A 427 35.43 -14.09 -18.43
N VAL A 428 34.30 -14.44 -17.79
CA VAL A 428 34.05 -15.81 -17.32
C VAL A 428 34.03 -16.80 -18.48
N ALA A 429 33.30 -16.52 -19.56
CA ALA A 429 33.30 -17.39 -20.74
C ALA A 429 34.72 -17.58 -21.31
N ARG A 430 35.52 -16.50 -21.38
CA ARG A 430 36.91 -16.56 -21.85
C ARG A 430 37.85 -17.29 -20.89
N ILE A 431 37.61 -17.25 -19.58
CA ILE A 431 38.35 -18.07 -18.60
C ILE A 431 38.05 -19.56 -18.84
N ASN A 432 36.77 -19.93 -18.99
CA ASN A 432 36.39 -21.32 -19.26
C ASN A 432 37.03 -21.87 -20.55
N GLU A 433 37.09 -21.06 -21.62
CA GLU A 433 37.84 -21.42 -22.86
C GLU A 433 39.33 -21.66 -22.60
N LEU A 434 39.97 -20.81 -21.78
CA LEU A 434 41.39 -20.90 -21.46
C LEU A 434 41.69 -22.05 -20.48
N GLU A 435 40.76 -22.39 -19.58
CA GLU A 435 40.91 -23.53 -18.67
C GLU A 435 40.83 -24.86 -19.42
N GLU A 436 39.89 -25.03 -20.34
CA GLU A 436 39.83 -26.24 -21.18
C GLU A 436 41.04 -26.34 -22.12
N GLN A 437 41.53 -25.22 -22.67
CA GLN A 437 42.79 -25.19 -23.43
C GLN A 437 44.02 -25.55 -22.58
N ASN A 438 44.11 -25.06 -21.33
CA ASN A 438 45.19 -25.45 -20.42
C ASN A 438 45.10 -26.93 -20.03
N LYS A 439 43.89 -27.48 -19.81
CA LYS A 439 43.66 -28.89 -19.51
C LYS A 439 44.13 -29.80 -20.65
N ILE A 440 43.74 -29.52 -21.89
CA ILE A 440 44.24 -30.23 -23.09
C ILE A 440 45.78 -30.16 -23.17
N LYS A 441 46.37 -29.00 -22.84
CA LYS A 441 47.83 -28.82 -22.88
C LYS A 441 48.58 -29.46 -21.72
N ASP A 442 47.96 -29.60 -20.56
CA ASP A 442 48.54 -30.32 -19.42
C ASP A 442 48.45 -31.84 -19.63
N ASP A 443 47.39 -32.35 -20.27
CA ASP A 443 47.33 -33.74 -20.75
C ASP A 443 48.43 -34.04 -21.79
N GLU A 444 48.63 -33.18 -22.79
CA GLU A 444 49.78 -33.24 -23.70
C GLU A 444 51.12 -33.20 -22.94
N LEU A 445 51.24 -32.35 -21.93
CA LEU A 445 52.46 -32.20 -21.14
C LEU A 445 52.78 -33.44 -20.29
N VAL A 446 51.77 -34.10 -19.71
CA VAL A 446 51.94 -35.34 -18.94
C VAL A 446 52.46 -36.47 -19.84
N ILE A 447 51.91 -36.60 -21.05
CA ILE A 447 52.40 -37.55 -22.06
C ILE A 447 53.87 -37.29 -22.40
N VAL A 448 54.25 -36.01 -22.58
CA VAL A 448 55.63 -35.60 -22.87
C VAL A 448 56.57 -35.76 -21.67
N GLN A 449 56.12 -35.52 -20.43
CA GLN A 449 56.89 -35.70 -19.21
C GLN A 449 57.25 -37.18 -19.01
N LYS A 450 56.26 -38.07 -19.07
CA LYS A 450 56.44 -39.52 -18.91
C LYS A 450 57.45 -40.10 -19.92
N ARG A 451 57.33 -39.71 -21.19
CA ARG A 451 58.30 -40.03 -22.26
C ARG A 451 59.73 -39.55 -21.95
N THR A 452 59.90 -38.53 -21.10
CA THR A 452 61.24 -38.07 -20.68
C THR A 452 61.81 -38.93 -19.56
N GLU A 453 61.02 -39.26 -18.54
CA GLU A 453 61.49 -40.13 -17.44
C GLU A 453 61.88 -41.54 -17.93
N GLU A 454 61.25 -41.99 -19.01
CA GLU A 454 61.60 -43.23 -19.72
C GLU A 454 62.91 -43.05 -20.52
N LEU A 455 63.11 -41.91 -21.19
CA LEU A 455 64.39 -41.55 -21.83
C LEU A 455 65.54 -41.45 -20.80
N ASP A 456 65.30 -40.84 -19.65
CA ASP A 456 66.29 -40.65 -18.58
C ASP A 456 66.68 -41.98 -17.94
N LYS A 457 65.79 -42.98 -17.91
CA LYS A 457 66.13 -44.36 -17.51
C LYS A 457 67.01 -45.07 -18.54
N CYS A 458 66.79 -44.85 -19.84
CA CYS A 458 67.69 -45.34 -20.90
C CYS A 458 69.05 -44.62 -20.90
N LEU A 459 69.08 -43.32 -20.58
CA LEU A 459 70.33 -42.60 -20.32
C LEU A 459 71.02 -43.11 -19.05
N ALA A 460 70.28 -43.47 -18.00
CA ALA A 460 70.85 -44.05 -16.78
C ALA A 460 71.46 -45.45 -17.01
N SER A 461 70.84 -46.31 -17.81
CA SER A 461 71.42 -47.63 -18.14
C SER A 461 72.65 -47.51 -19.04
N SER A 462 72.64 -46.59 -20.02
CA SER A 462 73.81 -46.28 -20.84
C SER A 462 74.95 -45.65 -20.02
N ASN A 463 74.63 -44.71 -19.13
CA ASN A 463 75.59 -44.16 -18.17
C ASN A 463 76.11 -45.23 -17.18
N SER A 464 75.32 -46.25 -16.81
CA SER A 464 75.80 -47.36 -15.97
C SER A 464 76.91 -48.16 -16.67
N GLN A 465 76.77 -48.41 -17.98
CA GLN A 465 77.82 -49.03 -18.80
C GLN A 465 79.05 -48.11 -18.93
N LEU A 466 78.83 -46.80 -18.99
CA LEU A 466 79.90 -45.78 -18.99
C LEU A 466 80.64 -45.71 -17.64
N VAL A 467 79.94 -45.88 -16.51
CA VAL A 467 80.53 -45.90 -15.16
C VAL A 467 81.38 -47.17 -14.96
N GLU A 468 80.92 -48.33 -15.43
CA GLU A 468 81.70 -49.58 -15.39
C GLU A 468 83.00 -49.48 -16.21
N THR A 469 82.98 -48.72 -17.31
CA THR A 469 84.19 -48.37 -18.09
C THR A 469 85.03 -47.24 -17.48
N LEU A 470 84.49 -46.44 -16.55
CA LEU A 470 85.24 -45.44 -15.78
C LEU A 470 85.87 -46.01 -14.52
N GLU A 471 85.26 -46.98 -13.83
CA GLU A 471 85.89 -47.66 -12.67
C GLU A 471 87.13 -48.47 -13.09
N THR A 472 87.10 -49.06 -14.29
CA THR A 472 88.26 -49.72 -14.89
C THR A 472 89.35 -48.74 -15.36
N LEU A 473 89.04 -47.43 -15.47
CA LEU A 473 90.02 -46.36 -15.63
C LEU A 473 90.51 -45.81 -14.29
N HIS A 474 89.66 -45.66 -13.28
CA HIS A 474 90.05 -45.06 -11.99
C HIS A 474 91.11 -45.88 -11.25
N LYS A 475 91.09 -47.22 -11.40
CA LYS A 475 92.15 -48.14 -10.94
C LYS A 475 93.54 -47.92 -11.58
N LYS A 476 93.68 -46.98 -12.52
CA LYS A 476 94.99 -46.54 -13.07
C LYS A 476 95.48 -45.22 -12.46
N ASN A 477 94.67 -44.54 -11.66
CA ASN A 477 94.87 -43.13 -11.27
C ASN A 477 95.28 -42.93 -9.79
N GLU A 478 95.44 -43.99 -9.00
CA GLU A 478 95.92 -43.94 -7.60
C GLU A 478 97.42 -43.57 -7.47
N THR A 479 98.08 -43.23 -8.58
CA THR A 479 99.53 -43.05 -8.73
C THR A 479 100.00 -41.60 -8.74
N ILE A 480 99.12 -40.62 -8.51
CA ILE A 480 99.41 -39.18 -8.69
C ILE A 480 99.38 -38.38 -7.37
N THR A 481 98.91 -38.99 -6.27
CA THR A 481 98.66 -38.35 -4.96
C THR A 481 99.92 -37.89 -4.19
N GLU A 482 101.12 -38.01 -4.76
CA GLU A 482 102.39 -37.70 -4.08
C GLU A 482 102.80 -36.21 -4.14
N ILE A 483 102.23 -35.42 -5.06
CA ILE A 483 102.73 -34.08 -5.41
C ILE A 483 102.36 -32.98 -4.40
N GLU A 484 101.23 -33.11 -3.69
CA GLU A 484 100.63 -32.01 -2.91
C GLU A 484 101.39 -31.63 -1.62
N ASN A 485 102.34 -32.45 -1.17
CA ASN A 485 103.04 -32.26 0.12
C ASN A 485 104.10 -31.15 0.16
N THR A 486 104.35 -30.43 -0.94
CA THR A 486 105.56 -29.58 -1.10
C THR A 486 105.37 -28.07 -0.86
N PHE A 487 104.16 -27.51 -0.98
CA PHE A 487 103.98 -26.05 -1.09
C PHE A 487 103.95 -25.27 0.26
N LYS A 488 104.04 -25.95 1.40
CA LYS A 488 103.56 -25.43 2.70
C LYS A 488 104.60 -24.67 3.55
N LYS A 489 105.58 -23.97 2.94
CA LYS A 489 106.85 -23.64 3.65
C LYS A 489 107.51 -22.25 3.50
N VAL A 490 106.85 -21.21 2.95
CA VAL A 490 107.46 -19.85 2.88
C VAL A 490 106.50 -18.76 3.41
N VAL A 491 106.68 -18.43 4.69
CA VAL A 491 106.02 -17.34 5.45
C VAL A 491 107.14 -16.46 6.07
N GLN A 492 106.82 -15.26 6.60
CA GLN A 492 107.72 -14.25 7.23
C GLN A 492 108.48 -13.35 6.22
N GLU A 493 108.88 -12.07 6.45
CA GLU A 493 108.69 -11.02 7.49
C GLU A 493 109.32 -9.68 6.97
N LYS A 494 109.18 -8.43 7.50
CA LYS A 494 108.25 -7.71 8.42
C LYS A 494 108.54 -6.17 8.31
N GLU A 495 107.80 -5.32 9.04
CA GLU A 495 108.25 -3.98 9.56
C GLU A 495 108.46 -2.81 8.53
N VAL A 496 108.54 -1.51 8.87
CA VAL A 496 108.52 -0.71 10.14
C VAL A 496 107.92 0.71 9.85
N PHE A 497 106.91 1.23 10.59
CA PHE A 497 106.93 2.25 11.69
C PHE A 497 107.04 3.77 11.28
N CYS A 498 106.64 4.70 12.19
CA CYS A 498 106.12 6.06 11.84
C CYS A 498 106.71 7.27 12.61
N GLN A 499 106.62 8.50 12.04
CA GLN A 499 106.48 9.86 12.67
C GLN A 499 106.27 10.93 11.54
N LYS A 500 105.39 11.98 11.57
CA LYS A 500 105.01 13.08 12.52
C LYS A 500 106.00 14.29 12.48
N LEU A 501 105.65 15.61 12.48
CA LEU A 501 104.40 16.39 12.71
C LEU A 501 104.44 17.86 12.11
N LYS A 502 103.52 18.79 12.51
CA LYS A 502 103.04 20.11 11.94
C LYS A 502 103.92 21.45 11.98
N LEU A 503 103.83 22.29 10.92
CA LEU A 503 103.63 23.81 10.76
C LEU A 503 104.68 25.00 11.07
N ALA A 504 104.85 26.01 10.15
CA ALA A 504 105.21 27.53 10.23
C ALA A 504 106.67 28.19 10.00
N GLU A 505 106.86 29.52 9.53
CA GLU A 505 108.10 30.24 8.89
C GLU A 505 108.26 31.95 8.95
N ASP A 506 109.40 32.82 9.25
CA ASP A 506 109.67 34.46 9.23
C ASP A 506 111.11 35.33 9.64
N GLU A 507 111.49 36.73 9.39
CA GLU A 507 112.70 37.74 9.84
C GLU A 507 113.05 39.35 9.32
N ILE A 508 113.90 40.39 9.92
CA ILE A 508 114.69 41.76 9.39
C ILE A 508 115.34 43.06 10.31
N HIS A 509 116.15 44.19 9.86
CA HIS A 509 116.97 45.43 10.55
C HIS A 509 117.39 46.88 9.77
N GLU A 510 118.15 48.10 10.00
CA GLU A 510 118.90 49.15 10.99
C GLU A 510 119.66 50.58 10.43
N HIS A 511 119.98 51.83 11.09
CA HIS A 511 121.02 53.05 10.77
C HIS A 511 121.35 54.52 11.58
N LYS A 512 122.22 55.61 11.16
CA LYS A 512 122.94 56.87 11.92
C LYS A 512 123.39 58.36 11.28
N GLN A 513 123.94 59.51 11.96
CA GLN A 513 124.45 60.98 11.51
C GLN A 513 125.44 62.05 12.37
N ALA A 514 125.91 63.35 11.94
CA ALA A 514 126.83 64.50 12.62
C ALA A 514 127.07 66.00 11.88
N VAL A 515 127.80 67.23 12.13
CA VAL A 515 128.49 68.28 13.14
C VAL A 515 129.21 69.70 12.59
N SER A 516 129.45 70.95 13.27
CA SER A 516 130.28 72.26 12.86
C SER A 516 130.55 73.62 13.80
N VAL A 517 131.44 74.73 13.54
CA VAL A 517 131.69 76.14 14.30
C VAL A 517 132.80 77.31 13.86
N LEU A 518 132.78 78.73 14.14
CA LEU A 518 133.94 79.85 14.27
C LEU A 518 133.76 81.52 14.39
N GLN A 519 134.82 82.40 14.79
CA GLN A 519 135.30 83.92 14.56
C GLN A 519 135.05 85.36 15.37
N LEU A 520 135.88 86.52 15.29
CA LEU A 520 135.87 87.92 16.07
C LEU A 520 136.83 89.24 15.77
N GLY A 521 136.53 90.60 16.09
CA GLY A 521 137.45 91.82 16.61
C GLY A 521 137.65 93.38 16.04
N LYS A 522 137.80 94.57 16.82
CA LYS A 522 138.46 96.02 16.54
C LYS A 522 138.28 97.31 17.58
N SER A 523 139.00 98.53 17.54
CA SER A 523 138.85 99.92 18.29
C SER A 523 139.46 101.35 17.71
N THR A 524 139.39 102.63 18.31
CA THR A 524 139.88 104.08 17.85
C THR A 524 140.11 105.36 18.90
N LEU A 525 140.20 106.75 18.61
CA LEU A 525 141.07 107.85 19.34
C LEU A 525 140.82 109.47 19.73
N GLU A 526 140.61 110.54 18.89
CA GLU A 526 140.73 112.10 18.87
C GLU A 526 139.94 113.03 19.91
N LYS A 527 140.12 114.40 20.08
CA LYS A 527 139.68 115.15 21.35
C LYS A 527 138.92 116.53 21.43
N GLU A 528 139.43 117.70 21.00
CA GLU A 528 138.71 119.00 21.24
C GLU A 528 137.73 119.37 20.10
N ALA A 529 138.18 119.27 18.85
CA ALA A 529 137.26 119.25 17.71
C ALA A 529 136.23 118.12 17.87
N GLU A 530 136.66 116.99 18.40
CA GLU A 530 135.82 115.84 18.76
C GLU A 530 134.70 116.22 19.74
N THR A 531 134.91 117.07 20.75
CA THR A 531 133.87 117.37 21.76
C THR A 531 132.79 118.34 21.27
N LEU A 532 133.13 119.33 20.44
CA LEU A 532 132.09 120.16 19.78
C LEU A 532 131.38 119.39 18.67
N ASN A 533 132.10 118.57 17.91
CA ASN A 533 131.50 117.69 16.89
C ASN A 533 130.56 116.66 17.55
N GLN A 534 130.97 116.04 18.66
CA GLN A 534 130.12 115.18 19.49
C GLN A 534 128.87 115.90 20.02
N ARG A 535 128.92 117.22 20.26
CA ARG A 535 127.73 117.98 20.68
C ARG A 535 126.73 118.20 19.53
N ILE A 536 127.22 118.43 18.32
CA ILE A 536 126.37 118.50 17.12
C ILE A 536 125.80 117.11 16.80
N ILE A 537 126.67 116.10 16.73
CA ILE A 537 126.31 114.67 16.56
C ILE A 537 125.29 114.23 17.62
N SER A 538 125.40 114.70 18.87
CA SER A 538 124.43 114.40 19.93
C SER A 538 123.03 114.98 19.65
N LEU A 539 122.94 116.18 19.08
CA LEU A 539 121.66 116.82 18.73
C LEU A 539 121.08 116.24 17.44
N GLU A 540 121.91 115.96 16.44
CA GLU A 540 121.51 115.27 15.21
C GLU A 540 121.00 113.85 15.52
N ASN A 541 121.70 113.11 16.38
CA ASN A 541 121.23 111.80 16.86
C ASN A 541 119.93 111.91 17.66
N GLN A 542 119.75 112.96 18.47
CA GLN A 542 118.50 113.15 19.22
C GLN A 542 117.31 113.45 18.30
N ILE A 543 117.47 114.33 17.31
CA ILE A 543 116.47 114.61 16.27
C ILE A 543 116.16 113.35 15.45
N LYS A 544 117.19 112.57 15.11
CA LYS A 544 117.05 111.27 14.42
C LYS A 544 116.27 110.26 15.27
N LEU A 545 116.57 110.17 16.57
CA LEU A 545 115.87 109.29 17.51
C LEU A 545 114.39 109.68 17.67
N GLU A 546 114.06 110.98 17.72
CA GLU A 546 112.68 111.45 17.73
C GLU A 546 111.96 111.18 16.39
N GLY A 547 112.66 111.28 15.26
CA GLY A 547 112.16 110.84 13.94
C GLY A 547 111.88 109.33 13.85
N GLU A 548 112.77 108.52 14.42
CA GLU A 548 112.62 107.06 14.54
C GLU A 548 111.47 106.69 15.50
N GLN A 549 111.29 107.40 16.62
CA GLN A 549 110.14 107.23 17.51
C GLN A 549 108.82 107.64 16.83
N LYS A 550 108.79 108.77 16.10
CA LYS A 550 107.61 109.25 15.38
C LYS A 550 107.19 108.30 14.26
N THR A 551 108.15 107.72 13.52
CA THR A 551 107.86 106.70 12.51
C THR A 551 107.41 105.38 13.14
N LYS A 552 108.02 104.95 14.26
CA LYS A 552 107.56 103.78 15.03
C LYS A 552 106.11 103.94 15.53
N MET A 553 105.77 105.09 16.12
CA MET A 553 104.39 105.40 16.55
C MET A 553 103.42 105.43 15.36
N LYS A 554 103.80 106.04 14.22
CA LYS A 554 102.96 106.05 13.02
C LYS A 554 102.69 104.64 12.52
N ASN A 555 103.70 103.78 12.50
CA ASN A 555 103.55 102.37 12.09
C ASN A 555 102.62 101.61 13.06
N GLN A 556 102.74 101.84 14.37
CA GLN A 556 101.84 101.26 15.37
C GLN A 556 100.38 101.71 15.18
N ILE A 557 100.14 102.99 14.89
CA ILE A 557 98.80 103.51 14.56
C ILE A 557 98.23 102.78 13.32
N THR A 558 98.98 102.69 12.23
CA THR A 558 98.51 101.98 11.01
C THR A 558 98.28 100.48 11.21
N HIS A 559 98.92 99.87 12.20
CA HIS A 559 98.67 98.48 12.58
C HIS A 559 97.34 98.35 13.33
N LEU A 560 97.11 99.21 14.34
CA LEU A 560 95.86 99.26 15.11
C LEU A 560 94.65 99.61 14.22
N GLU A 561 94.81 100.51 13.25
CA GLU A 561 93.78 100.81 12.24
C GLU A 561 93.44 99.59 11.38
N LYS A 562 94.46 98.80 10.99
CA LYS A 562 94.28 97.55 10.23
C LYS A 562 93.61 96.46 11.06
N ASP A 563 93.89 96.35 12.35
CA ASP A 563 93.25 95.34 13.21
C ASP A 563 91.83 95.75 13.61
N LEU A 564 91.57 97.04 13.82
CA LEU A 564 90.23 97.58 14.05
C LEU A 564 89.32 97.44 12.81
N THR A 565 89.87 97.46 11.59
CA THR A 565 89.10 97.17 10.37
C THR A 565 88.79 95.68 10.22
N LYS A 566 89.73 94.77 10.50
CA LYS A 566 89.44 93.32 10.58
C LYS A 566 88.34 93.01 11.61
N LEU A 567 88.44 93.58 12.81
CA LEU A 567 87.49 93.32 13.90
C LEU A 567 86.07 93.76 13.53
N LYS A 568 85.93 94.90 12.84
CA LYS A 568 84.65 95.36 12.28
C LYS A 568 84.10 94.43 11.20
N GLN A 569 84.97 93.87 10.35
CA GLN A 569 84.54 92.89 9.36
C GLN A 569 84.01 91.60 10.04
N SER A 570 84.80 91.02 10.95
CA SER A 570 84.41 89.81 11.71
C SER A 570 83.08 89.99 12.44
N HIS A 571 82.87 91.15 13.07
CA HIS A 571 81.62 91.44 13.78
C HIS A 571 80.41 91.61 12.85
N ASN A 572 80.59 92.16 11.64
CA ASN A 572 79.53 92.22 10.64
C ASN A 572 79.19 90.84 10.07
N GLU A 573 80.19 89.96 9.91
CA GLU A 573 80.02 88.57 9.47
C GLU A 573 79.24 87.77 10.53
N GLU A 574 79.61 87.90 11.81
CA GLU A 574 78.86 87.35 12.96
C GLU A 574 77.39 87.85 13.01
N LEU A 575 77.17 89.16 12.85
CA LEU A 575 75.83 89.75 12.85
C LEU A 575 74.97 89.25 11.68
N SER A 576 75.56 89.09 10.49
CA SER A 576 74.85 88.55 9.33
C SER A 576 74.41 87.11 9.57
N GLN A 577 75.29 86.27 10.12
CA GLN A 577 74.97 84.87 10.39
C GLN A 577 73.97 84.72 11.56
N LEU A 578 74.03 85.60 12.58
CA LEU A 578 73.02 85.64 13.64
C LEU A 578 71.63 86.02 13.10
N HIS A 579 71.57 86.94 12.13
CA HIS A 579 70.32 87.34 11.47
C HIS A 579 69.73 86.21 10.61
N GLU A 580 70.57 85.51 9.84
CA GLU A 580 70.18 84.34 9.04
C GLU A 580 69.63 83.21 9.93
N ASN A 581 70.35 82.84 10.99
CA ASN A 581 69.92 81.85 11.98
C ASN A 581 68.56 82.22 12.61
N ASN A 582 68.37 83.49 13.01
CA ASN A 582 67.11 83.94 13.59
C ASN A 582 65.96 83.88 12.57
N THR A 583 66.24 84.19 11.30
CA THR A 583 65.25 84.11 10.21
C THR A 583 64.81 82.66 9.95
N GLN A 584 65.73 81.70 10.02
CA GLN A 584 65.41 80.27 9.93
C GLN A 584 64.56 79.81 11.13
N LEU A 585 64.93 80.18 12.36
CA LEU A 585 64.16 79.86 13.56
C LEU A 585 62.73 80.43 13.53
N GLU A 586 62.51 81.60 12.92
CA GLU A 586 61.16 82.12 12.70
C GLU A 586 60.36 81.31 11.67
N GLN A 587 60.99 80.79 10.62
CA GLN A 587 60.34 79.90 9.64
C GLN A 587 59.96 78.55 10.26
N GLU A 588 60.87 77.95 11.03
CA GLU A 588 60.61 76.70 11.78
C GLU A 588 59.48 76.88 12.80
N ARG A 589 59.52 77.96 13.60
CA ARG A 589 58.43 78.33 14.52
C ARG A 589 57.08 78.47 13.81
N ASN A 590 57.05 79.16 12.68
CA ASN A 590 55.81 79.39 11.93
C ASN A 590 55.27 78.08 11.31
N THR A 591 56.15 77.16 10.90
CA THR A 591 55.79 75.82 10.42
C THR A 591 55.17 74.98 11.53
N LEU A 592 55.81 74.92 12.70
CA LEU A 592 55.30 74.22 13.88
C LEU A 592 53.94 74.77 14.37
N ILE A 593 53.71 76.08 14.23
CA ILE A 593 52.40 76.70 14.51
C ILE A 593 51.33 76.19 13.51
N GLY A 594 51.67 76.01 12.24
CA GLY A 594 50.78 75.41 11.24
C GLY A 594 50.41 73.96 11.58
N GLU A 595 51.41 73.14 11.90
CA GLU A 595 51.22 71.74 12.32
C GLU A 595 50.37 71.61 13.58
N LEU A 596 50.65 72.44 14.61
CA LEU A 596 49.90 72.44 15.88
C LEU A 596 48.44 72.82 15.67
N ASN A 597 48.15 73.79 14.80
CA ASN A 597 46.77 74.13 14.42
C ASN A 597 46.08 73.00 13.63
N SER A 598 46.79 72.29 12.76
CA SER A 598 46.27 71.12 12.04
C SER A 598 45.93 69.96 12.99
N LEU A 599 46.85 69.62 13.91
CA LEU A 599 46.57 68.65 14.98
C LEU A 599 45.36 69.06 15.82
N LYS A 600 45.26 70.34 16.19
CA LYS A 600 44.15 70.85 17.01
C LYS A 600 42.79 70.75 16.29
N PHE A 601 42.75 70.96 14.98
CA PHE A 601 41.55 70.72 14.16
C PHE A 601 41.19 69.22 14.12
N ASN A 602 42.17 68.35 13.86
CA ASN A 602 41.95 66.90 13.82
C ASN A 602 41.51 66.33 15.19
N ILE A 603 42.04 66.85 16.30
CA ILE A 603 41.60 66.51 17.66
C ILE A 603 40.16 66.95 17.91
N GLY A 604 39.72 68.08 17.33
CA GLY A 604 38.31 68.49 17.35
C GLY A 604 37.40 67.49 16.64
N ASN A 605 37.71 67.18 15.38
CA ASN A 605 36.94 66.22 14.58
C ASN A 605 36.85 64.84 15.26
N LEU A 606 37.96 64.34 15.83
CA LEU A 606 38.00 63.08 16.57
C LEU A 606 37.22 63.14 17.91
N ALA A 607 37.04 64.31 18.51
CA ALA A 607 36.20 64.48 19.70
C ALA A 607 34.71 64.45 19.33
N ASP A 608 34.32 65.09 18.23
CA ASP A 608 32.95 65.08 17.72
C ASP A 608 32.56 63.68 17.20
N GLU A 609 33.45 63.00 16.48
CA GLU A 609 33.27 61.63 16.02
C GLU A 609 33.14 60.64 17.20
N LYS A 610 33.98 60.79 18.24
CA LYS A 610 33.84 60.06 19.50
C LYS A 610 32.50 60.35 20.20
N GLN A 611 32.00 61.58 20.15
CA GLN A 611 30.71 61.95 20.74
C GLN A 611 29.55 61.30 19.99
N ASN A 612 29.60 61.22 18.65
CA ASN A 612 28.63 60.52 17.83
C ASN A 612 28.65 58.99 18.07
N ILE A 613 29.84 58.39 18.15
CA ILE A 613 29.99 56.97 18.51
C ILE A 613 29.43 56.70 19.92
N ALA A 614 29.54 57.66 20.86
CA ALA A 614 28.96 57.54 22.19
C ALA A 614 27.42 57.60 22.20
N THR A 615 26.79 58.44 21.36
CA THR A 615 25.32 58.49 21.25
C THR A 615 24.76 57.27 20.51
N GLU A 616 25.42 56.79 19.45
CA GLU A 616 25.07 55.51 18.81
C GLU A 616 25.16 54.34 19.79
N ASN A 617 26.23 54.26 20.59
CA ASN A 617 26.37 53.24 21.64
C ASN A 617 25.29 53.36 22.73
N SER A 618 24.71 54.54 22.95
CA SER A 618 23.55 54.70 23.84
C SER A 618 22.29 54.09 23.20
N HIS A 619 21.97 54.45 21.96
CA HIS A 619 20.80 53.92 21.25
C HIS A 619 20.89 52.41 20.99
N LEU A 620 22.09 51.87 20.75
CA LEU A 620 22.30 50.42 20.62
C LEU A 620 22.06 49.68 21.94
N LYS A 621 22.50 50.24 23.08
CA LYS A 621 22.20 49.65 24.41
C LYS A 621 20.71 49.67 24.73
N GLU A 622 20.00 50.73 24.35
CA GLU A 622 18.56 50.84 24.54
C GLU A 622 17.81 49.82 23.68
N ARG A 623 18.13 49.74 22.37
CA ARG A 623 17.59 48.70 21.48
C ARG A 623 17.88 47.27 21.97
N ILE A 624 19.07 47.01 22.53
CA ILE A 624 19.42 45.69 23.10
C ILE A 624 18.56 45.39 24.34
N LYS A 625 18.32 46.38 25.21
CA LYS A 625 17.41 46.24 26.36
C LYS A 625 15.99 45.94 25.91
N ASP A 626 15.50 46.63 24.89
CA ASP A 626 14.14 46.44 24.38
C ASP A 626 13.99 45.06 23.69
N PHE A 627 14.96 44.64 22.86
CA PHE A 627 15.00 43.29 22.31
C PHE A 627 15.05 42.18 23.39
N ASN A 628 15.76 42.41 24.51
CA ASN A 628 15.79 41.45 25.61
C ASN A 628 14.43 41.36 26.34
N ALA A 629 13.68 42.46 26.45
CA ALA A 629 12.32 42.44 26.99
C ALA A 629 11.35 41.70 26.04
N ASP A 630 11.46 41.95 24.74
CA ASP A 630 10.69 41.29 23.68
C ASP A 630 10.97 39.77 23.65
N LEU A 631 12.23 39.37 23.83
CA LEU A 631 12.67 37.98 23.96
C LEU A 631 12.10 37.32 25.23
N GLN A 632 12.13 38.00 26.38
CA GLN A 632 11.55 37.49 27.62
C GLN A 632 10.02 37.29 27.47
N GLU A 633 9.31 38.25 26.88
CA GLU A 633 7.86 38.13 26.67
C GLU A 633 7.52 36.97 25.72
N LYS A 634 8.34 36.74 24.69
CA LYS A 634 8.23 35.55 23.81
C LYS A 634 8.51 34.25 24.57
N GLN A 635 9.53 34.20 25.42
CA GLN A 635 9.81 33.03 26.27
C GLN A 635 8.65 32.75 27.26
N GLU A 636 8.02 33.78 27.80
CA GLU A 636 6.84 33.64 28.67
C GLU A 636 5.58 33.18 27.90
N ARG A 637 5.42 33.54 26.62
CA ARG A 637 4.38 32.96 25.74
C ARG A 637 4.68 31.49 25.41
N GLU A 638 5.92 31.17 25.07
CA GLU A 638 6.39 29.81 24.77
C GLU A 638 6.16 28.88 25.97
N ASN A 639 6.51 29.30 27.18
CA ASN A 639 6.27 28.53 28.40
C ASN A 639 4.78 28.25 28.64
N LYS A 640 3.89 29.24 28.39
CA LYS A 640 2.43 29.05 28.48
C LYS A 640 1.91 28.08 27.42
N LEU A 641 2.45 28.12 26.20
CA LEU A 641 2.11 27.20 25.12
C LEU A 641 2.58 25.77 25.41
N ASN A 642 3.77 25.60 26.00
CA ASN A 642 4.27 24.30 26.45
C ASN A 642 3.41 23.70 27.58
N GLU A 643 2.86 24.53 28.47
CA GLU A 643 1.91 24.09 29.50
C GLU A 643 0.59 23.60 28.88
N THR A 644 -0.02 24.33 27.93
CA THR A 644 -1.25 23.88 27.27
C THR A 644 -1.03 22.66 26.37
N ILE A 645 0.13 22.54 25.71
CA ILE A 645 0.53 21.31 25.00
C ILE A 645 0.63 20.11 25.97
N ARG A 646 1.05 20.32 27.22
CA ARG A 646 1.09 19.28 28.25
C ARG A 646 -0.32 18.84 28.68
N GLU A 647 -1.25 19.79 28.83
CA GLU A 647 -2.66 19.51 29.14
C GLU A 647 -3.38 18.78 27.99
N LEU A 648 -3.12 19.18 26.74
CA LEU A 648 -3.61 18.50 25.54
C LEU A 648 -3.06 17.07 25.43
N LYS A 649 -1.77 16.85 25.70
CA LYS A 649 -1.19 15.48 25.74
C LYS A 649 -1.82 14.58 26.79
N ASN A 650 -2.13 15.13 27.99
CA ASN A 650 -2.82 14.37 29.03
C ASN A 650 -4.24 13.95 28.58
N THR A 651 -5.02 14.89 28.02
CA THR A 651 -6.38 14.61 27.56
C THR A 651 -6.41 13.66 26.35
N ILE A 652 -5.46 13.75 25.42
CA ILE A 652 -5.27 12.75 24.35
C ILE A 652 -5.06 11.36 24.96
N SER A 653 -4.20 11.21 25.96
CA SER A 653 -3.95 9.91 26.61
C SER A 653 -5.20 9.35 27.32
N GLU A 654 -6.06 10.19 27.91
CA GLU A 654 -7.37 9.75 28.40
C GLU A 654 -8.29 9.24 27.28
N TYR A 655 -8.30 9.89 26.12
CA TYR A 655 -9.09 9.44 24.97
C TYR A 655 -8.53 8.14 24.37
N GLU A 656 -7.21 7.95 24.32
CA GLU A 656 -6.58 6.67 23.96
C GLU A 656 -6.99 5.53 24.90
N ALA A 657 -7.04 5.78 26.21
CA ALA A 657 -7.49 4.81 27.21
C ALA A 657 -8.96 4.42 27.01
N LYS A 658 -9.84 5.41 26.77
CA LYS A 658 -11.26 5.18 26.43
C LYS A 658 -11.40 4.40 25.11
N ASN A 659 -10.59 4.71 24.10
CA ASN A 659 -10.59 4.01 22.81
C ASN A 659 -10.18 2.54 22.94
N LYS A 660 -9.19 2.22 23.80
CA LYS A 660 -8.83 0.83 24.16
C LYS A 660 -9.97 0.10 24.88
N GLU A 661 -10.74 0.77 25.74
CA GLU A 661 -11.95 0.17 26.34
C GLU A 661 -12.99 -0.15 25.27
N TYR A 662 -13.28 0.79 24.35
CA TYR A 662 -14.23 0.57 23.26
C TYR A 662 -13.78 -0.55 22.31
N GLN A 663 -12.50 -0.65 21.97
CA GLN A 663 -11.96 -1.77 21.17
C GLN A 663 -12.15 -3.13 21.88
N SER A 664 -11.92 -3.20 23.20
CA SER A 664 -12.20 -4.41 23.99
C SER A 664 -13.70 -4.77 24.00
N LYS A 665 -14.58 -3.77 24.08
CA LYS A 665 -16.05 -3.94 23.96
C LYS A 665 -16.47 -4.45 22.58
N ILE A 666 -15.92 -3.87 21.51
CA ILE A 666 -16.16 -4.30 20.12
C ILE A 666 -15.68 -5.76 19.93
N SER A 667 -14.53 -6.13 20.50
CA SER A 667 -14.01 -7.49 20.46
C SER A 667 -14.97 -8.49 21.13
N SER A 668 -15.46 -8.16 22.33
CA SER A 668 -16.44 -8.97 23.07
C SER A 668 -17.76 -9.13 22.30
N LEU A 669 -18.31 -8.03 21.75
CA LEU A 669 -19.51 -8.05 20.92
C LEU A 669 -19.32 -8.87 19.64
N LYS A 670 -18.15 -8.80 19.00
CA LYS A 670 -17.82 -9.60 17.83
C LYS A 670 -17.79 -11.11 18.14
N THR A 671 -17.24 -11.51 19.29
CA THR A 671 -17.29 -12.90 19.77
C THR A 671 -18.74 -13.35 20.03
N GLN A 672 -19.58 -12.49 20.62
CA GLN A 672 -21.00 -12.78 20.81
C GLN A 672 -21.73 -12.97 19.47
N ILE A 673 -21.51 -12.08 18.49
CA ILE A 673 -22.09 -12.19 17.15
C ILE A 673 -21.69 -13.53 16.50
N SER A 674 -20.42 -13.90 16.49
CA SER A 674 -19.99 -15.18 15.89
C SER A 674 -20.61 -16.41 16.58
N SER A 675 -20.86 -16.36 17.88
CA SER A 675 -21.58 -17.43 18.59
C SER A 675 -23.08 -17.49 18.22
N LEU A 676 -23.71 -16.35 17.93
CA LEU A 676 -25.09 -16.29 17.45
C LEU A 676 -25.21 -16.75 15.99
N GLU A 677 -24.22 -16.42 15.14
CA GLU A 677 -24.11 -16.95 13.78
C GLU A 677 -23.92 -18.46 13.76
N GLU A 678 -23.14 -19.02 14.71
CA GLU A 678 -22.96 -20.46 14.84
C GLU A 678 -24.25 -21.18 15.28
N ASN A 679 -24.96 -20.63 16.27
CA ASN A 679 -26.29 -21.11 16.64
C ASN A 679 -27.28 -21.02 15.46
N GLY A 680 -27.26 -19.93 14.69
CA GLY A 680 -28.07 -19.78 13.48
C GLY A 680 -27.76 -20.82 12.40
N ARG A 681 -26.48 -21.16 12.17
CA ARG A 681 -26.08 -22.26 11.27
C ARG A 681 -26.58 -23.61 11.77
N ASN A 682 -26.49 -23.87 13.08
CA ASN A 682 -26.96 -25.10 13.70
C ASN A 682 -28.48 -25.26 13.57
N ASP A 683 -29.26 -24.21 13.85
CA ASP A 683 -30.71 -24.25 13.70
C ASP A 683 -31.15 -24.31 12.22
N GLN A 684 -30.44 -23.68 11.29
CA GLN A 684 -30.69 -23.85 9.85
C GLN A 684 -30.46 -25.29 9.39
N SER A 685 -29.44 -25.98 9.92
CA SER A 685 -29.22 -27.41 9.63
C SER A 685 -30.36 -28.28 10.18
N ARG A 686 -30.94 -27.92 11.34
CA ARG A 686 -32.08 -28.63 11.95
C ARG A 686 -33.39 -28.37 11.20
N ILE A 687 -33.59 -27.16 10.67
CA ILE A 687 -34.70 -26.83 9.77
C ILE A 687 -34.62 -27.73 8.53
N SER A 688 -33.44 -27.83 7.90
CA SER A 688 -33.27 -28.68 6.70
C SER A 688 -33.49 -30.17 6.97
N GLU A 689 -33.10 -30.69 8.14
CA GLU A 689 -33.45 -32.06 8.57
C GLU A 689 -34.96 -32.25 8.70
N ILE A 690 -35.67 -31.29 9.31
CA ILE A 690 -37.11 -31.32 9.50
C ILE A 690 -37.86 -31.20 8.15
N GLU A 691 -37.39 -30.34 7.24
CA GLU A 691 -37.93 -30.21 5.88
C GLU A 691 -37.77 -31.50 5.08
N GLY A 692 -36.58 -32.13 5.12
CA GLY A 692 -36.35 -33.43 4.47
C GLY A 692 -37.23 -34.54 5.04
N ARG A 693 -37.48 -34.53 6.36
CA ARG A 693 -38.40 -35.48 7.02
C ARG A 693 -39.87 -35.20 6.68
N LEU A 694 -40.27 -33.92 6.56
CA LEU A 694 -41.61 -33.54 6.14
C LEU A 694 -41.88 -33.99 4.70
N ALA A 695 -40.96 -33.71 3.78
CA ALA A 695 -41.05 -34.15 2.39
C ALA A 695 -41.13 -35.68 2.25
N ALA A 696 -40.43 -36.43 3.11
CA ALA A 696 -40.56 -37.88 3.18
C ALA A 696 -41.95 -38.34 3.66
N GLN A 697 -42.53 -37.67 4.67
CA GLN A 697 -43.90 -37.96 5.12
C GLN A 697 -44.96 -37.52 4.09
N GLU A 698 -44.74 -36.44 3.35
CA GLU A 698 -45.62 -36.01 2.25
C GLU A 698 -45.60 -37.01 1.10
N ALA A 699 -44.43 -37.58 0.77
CA ALA A 699 -44.31 -38.67 -0.20
C ALA A 699 -44.98 -39.97 0.27
N GLU A 700 -44.84 -40.34 1.56
CA GLU A 700 -45.54 -41.48 2.17
C GLU A 700 -47.06 -41.28 2.15
N MET A 701 -47.55 -40.09 2.53
CA MET A 701 -48.97 -39.73 2.48
C MET A 701 -49.51 -39.69 1.04
N ALA A 702 -48.73 -39.27 0.05
CA ALA A 702 -49.08 -39.35 -1.36
C ALA A 702 -49.17 -40.80 -1.85
N GLY A 703 -48.24 -41.66 -1.43
CA GLY A 703 -48.30 -43.11 -1.68
C GLY A 703 -49.58 -43.74 -1.10
N LEU A 704 -49.84 -43.50 0.19
CA LEU A 704 -51.05 -43.98 0.87
C LEU A 704 -52.35 -43.41 0.28
N ALA A 705 -52.32 -42.20 -0.31
CA ALA A 705 -53.45 -41.65 -1.06
C ALA A 705 -53.65 -42.37 -2.41
N GLY A 706 -52.57 -42.79 -3.08
CA GLY A 706 -52.60 -43.67 -4.25
C GLY A 706 -53.18 -45.05 -3.92
N ASP A 707 -52.62 -45.72 -2.90
CA ASP A 707 -53.12 -47.00 -2.39
C ASP A 707 -54.62 -46.93 -2.03
N LYS A 708 -55.04 -45.82 -1.40
CA LYS A 708 -56.45 -45.57 -1.06
C LYS A 708 -57.33 -45.43 -2.30
N LEU A 709 -56.86 -44.79 -3.37
CA LEU A 709 -57.59 -44.68 -4.64
C LEU A 709 -57.72 -46.05 -5.32
N GLU A 710 -56.63 -46.82 -5.40
CA GLU A 710 -56.68 -48.19 -5.93
C GLU A 710 -57.59 -49.10 -5.11
N LEU A 711 -57.58 -48.96 -3.77
CA LEU A 711 -58.41 -49.76 -2.87
C LEU A 711 -59.89 -49.32 -2.91
N GLU A 712 -60.18 -48.04 -3.15
CA GLU A 712 -61.53 -47.54 -3.45
C GLU A 712 -62.05 -48.08 -4.80
N ASP A 713 -61.25 -48.06 -5.86
CA ASP A 713 -61.66 -48.64 -7.16
C ASP A 713 -61.78 -50.16 -7.09
N CYS A 714 -60.87 -50.85 -6.39
CA CYS A 714 -61.01 -52.26 -6.07
C CYS A 714 -62.31 -52.55 -5.30
N ASN A 715 -62.70 -51.67 -4.37
CA ASN A 715 -63.97 -51.79 -3.66
C ASN A 715 -65.18 -51.47 -4.55
N LYS A 716 -65.12 -50.51 -5.48
CA LYS A 716 -66.17 -50.27 -6.49
C LYS A 716 -66.34 -51.51 -7.38
N THR A 717 -65.25 -52.12 -7.83
CA THR A 717 -65.25 -53.39 -8.58
C THR A 717 -65.87 -54.52 -7.75
N LYS A 718 -65.44 -54.70 -6.49
CA LYS A 718 -66.03 -55.70 -5.57
C LYS A 718 -67.51 -55.46 -5.31
N LEU A 719 -67.96 -54.21 -5.14
CA LEU A 719 -69.37 -53.84 -4.99
C LEU A 719 -70.19 -54.16 -6.25
N SER A 720 -69.61 -53.95 -7.44
CA SER A 720 -70.21 -54.36 -8.73
C SER A 720 -70.30 -55.88 -8.86
N CYS A 721 -69.25 -56.61 -8.47
CA CYS A 721 -69.28 -58.08 -8.42
C CYS A 721 -70.31 -58.59 -7.39
N VAL A 722 -70.42 -57.95 -6.22
CA VAL A 722 -71.40 -58.31 -5.17
C VAL A 722 -72.82 -57.99 -5.59
N SER A 723 -73.09 -56.89 -6.30
CA SER A 723 -74.43 -56.60 -6.82
C SER A 723 -74.83 -57.56 -7.96
N TYR A 724 -73.90 -57.87 -8.88
CA TYR A 724 -74.10 -58.91 -9.89
C TYR A 724 -74.36 -60.29 -9.27
N LEU A 725 -73.54 -60.70 -8.29
CA LEU A 725 -73.72 -61.96 -7.57
C LEU A 725 -75.02 -61.97 -6.76
N LYS A 726 -75.43 -60.85 -6.15
CA LYS A 726 -76.71 -60.72 -5.47
C LYS A 726 -77.88 -60.96 -6.42
N VAL A 727 -77.91 -60.29 -7.57
CA VAL A 727 -78.95 -60.51 -8.60
C VAL A 727 -78.96 -61.96 -9.08
N LYS A 728 -77.78 -62.58 -9.24
CA LYS A 728 -77.66 -63.98 -9.65
C LYS A 728 -78.11 -64.98 -8.58
N VAL A 729 -77.89 -64.67 -7.30
CA VAL A 729 -78.40 -65.44 -6.15
C VAL A 729 -79.91 -65.26 -6.01
N GLU A 730 -80.44 -64.04 -6.15
CA GLU A 730 -81.88 -63.76 -6.13
C GLU A 730 -82.61 -64.51 -7.26
N ALA A 731 -82.04 -64.52 -8.48
CA ALA A 731 -82.55 -65.31 -9.59
C ALA A 731 -82.52 -66.83 -9.30
N SER A 732 -81.41 -67.34 -8.77
CA SER A 732 -81.27 -68.76 -8.44
C SER A 732 -82.14 -69.20 -7.25
N VAL A 733 -82.42 -68.30 -6.30
CA VAL A 733 -83.37 -68.53 -5.19
C VAL A 733 -84.81 -68.57 -5.72
N GLU A 734 -85.18 -67.73 -6.68
CA GLU A 734 -86.51 -67.81 -7.31
C GLU A 734 -86.64 -69.06 -8.19
N GLU A 735 -85.60 -69.47 -8.92
CA GLU A 735 -85.54 -70.79 -9.58
C GLU A 735 -85.70 -71.95 -8.57
N GLN A 736 -84.96 -71.92 -7.45
CA GLN A 736 -85.10 -72.91 -6.38
C GLN A 736 -86.49 -72.92 -5.76
N LYS A 737 -87.14 -71.76 -5.62
CA LYS A 737 -88.53 -71.64 -5.14
C LYS A 737 -89.53 -72.23 -6.13
N ILE A 738 -89.37 -71.98 -7.44
CA ILE A 738 -90.18 -72.60 -8.50
C ILE A 738 -89.96 -74.12 -8.54
N ILE A 739 -88.73 -74.60 -8.34
CA ILE A 739 -88.40 -76.02 -8.25
C ILE A 739 -88.99 -76.64 -6.97
N LEU A 740 -88.86 -75.98 -5.81
CA LEU A 740 -89.42 -76.44 -4.54
C LEU A 740 -90.95 -76.52 -4.58
N GLU A 741 -91.62 -75.53 -5.18
CA GLU A 741 -93.06 -75.60 -5.45
C GLU A 741 -93.43 -76.80 -6.35
N ARG A 742 -92.60 -77.15 -7.34
CA ARG A 742 -92.80 -78.36 -8.15
C ARG A 742 -92.53 -79.63 -7.35
N CYS A 743 -91.51 -79.66 -6.48
CA CYS A 743 -91.21 -80.78 -5.60
C CYS A 743 -92.37 -81.04 -4.62
N VAL A 744 -92.89 -80.02 -3.93
CA VAL A 744 -94.04 -80.16 -3.01
C VAL A 744 -95.30 -80.63 -3.76
N LYS A 745 -95.53 -80.15 -5.00
CA LYS A 745 -96.62 -80.63 -5.86
C LYS A 745 -96.40 -82.08 -6.32
N ALA A 746 -95.15 -82.52 -6.50
CA ALA A 746 -94.81 -83.91 -6.82
C ALA A 746 -94.88 -84.84 -5.60
N GLU A 747 -94.50 -84.37 -4.41
CA GLU A 747 -94.57 -85.12 -3.15
C GLU A 747 -96.01 -85.40 -2.75
N THR A 748 -96.88 -84.38 -2.80
CA THR A 748 -98.33 -84.55 -2.56
C THR A 748 -98.99 -85.47 -3.59
N GLU A 749 -98.54 -85.46 -4.85
CA GLU A 749 -98.96 -86.42 -5.88
C GLU A 749 -98.43 -87.84 -5.61
N VAL A 750 -97.21 -87.98 -5.08
CA VAL A 750 -96.64 -89.26 -4.64
C VAL A 750 -97.38 -89.82 -3.43
N GLU A 751 -97.74 -89.02 -2.43
CA GLU A 751 -98.58 -89.44 -1.30
C GLU A 751 -99.97 -89.92 -1.78
N ARG A 752 -100.56 -89.20 -2.75
CA ARG A 752 -101.82 -89.58 -3.39
C ARG A 752 -101.70 -90.93 -4.12
N ILE A 753 -100.61 -91.16 -4.85
CA ILE A 753 -100.32 -92.42 -5.54
C ILE A 753 -100.00 -93.55 -4.54
N GLN A 754 -99.23 -93.31 -3.48
CA GLN A 754 -98.96 -94.29 -2.42
C GLN A 754 -100.25 -94.73 -1.71
N THR A 755 -101.17 -93.79 -1.47
CA THR A 755 -102.50 -94.08 -0.93
C THR A 755 -103.30 -94.99 -1.87
N GLN A 756 -103.30 -94.70 -3.18
CA GLN A 756 -103.93 -95.58 -4.18
C GLN A 756 -103.26 -96.94 -4.30
N LEU A 757 -101.93 -97.00 -4.25
CA LEU A 757 -101.15 -98.25 -4.31
C LEU A 757 -101.44 -99.11 -3.08
N THR A 758 -101.58 -98.51 -1.89
CA THR A 758 -101.98 -99.22 -0.66
C THR A 758 -103.42 -99.78 -0.76
N GLN A 759 -104.34 -99.03 -1.38
CA GLN A 759 -105.71 -99.52 -1.65
C GLN A 759 -105.74 -100.66 -2.68
N LEU A 760 -104.96 -100.55 -3.76
CA LEU A 760 -104.84 -101.59 -4.78
C LEU A 760 -104.14 -102.84 -4.25
N ARG A 761 -103.13 -102.67 -3.38
CA ARG A 761 -102.44 -103.78 -2.75
C ARG A 761 -103.36 -104.57 -1.82
N ARG A 762 -104.20 -103.92 -1.01
CA ARG A 762 -105.24 -104.62 -0.24
C ARG A 762 -106.13 -105.49 -1.13
N LYS A 763 -106.64 -104.96 -2.24
CA LYS A 763 -107.42 -105.74 -3.23
C LYS A 763 -106.63 -106.89 -3.86
N LEU A 764 -105.33 -106.73 -4.06
CA LEU A 764 -104.45 -107.79 -4.55
C LEU A 764 -104.23 -108.87 -3.47
N ASP A 765 -104.00 -108.49 -2.22
CA ASP A 765 -103.85 -109.41 -1.09
C ASP A 765 -105.16 -110.20 -0.87
N ASP A 766 -106.34 -109.53 -0.91
CA ASP A 766 -107.67 -110.15 -0.83
C ASP A 766 -107.89 -111.21 -1.93
N SER A 767 -107.57 -110.87 -3.19
CA SER A 767 -107.73 -111.78 -4.34
C SER A 767 -106.66 -112.88 -4.39
N THR A 768 -105.46 -112.62 -3.86
CA THR A 768 -104.40 -113.62 -3.71
C THR A 768 -104.77 -114.65 -2.63
N ALA A 769 -105.40 -114.23 -1.52
CA ALA A 769 -105.92 -115.13 -0.50
C ALA A 769 -106.95 -116.11 -1.09
N ALA A 770 -107.87 -115.62 -1.93
CA ALA A 770 -108.84 -116.46 -2.64
C ALA A 770 -108.16 -117.45 -3.61
N LEU A 771 -107.14 -117.02 -4.37
CA LEU A 771 -106.35 -117.89 -5.24
C LEU A 771 -105.59 -118.99 -4.47
N HIS A 772 -105.06 -118.68 -3.29
CA HIS A 772 -104.37 -119.66 -2.44
C HIS A 772 -105.32 -120.75 -1.91
N GLU A 773 -106.59 -120.43 -1.65
CA GLU A 773 -107.59 -121.43 -1.25
C GLU A 773 -107.89 -122.40 -2.40
N LEU A 774 -108.19 -121.88 -3.59
CA LEU A 774 -108.41 -122.67 -4.80
C LEU A 774 -107.18 -123.54 -5.16
N GLY A 775 -105.97 -123.05 -4.88
CA GLY A 775 -104.72 -123.80 -5.03
C GLY A 775 -104.63 -125.01 -4.09
N ARG A 776 -105.06 -124.88 -2.83
CA ARG A 776 -105.10 -125.99 -1.85
C ARG A 776 -106.06 -127.09 -2.30
N GLU A 777 -107.27 -126.71 -2.74
CA GLU A 777 -108.27 -127.66 -3.23
C GLU A 777 -107.75 -128.46 -4.43
N ASN A 778 -107.13 -127.78 -5.40
CA ASN A 778 -106.60 -128.42 -6.61
C ASN A 778 -105.47 -129.42 -6.30
N GLN A 779 -104.53 -129.07 -5.41
CA GLN A 779 -103.44 -129.96 -5.02
C GLN A 779 -103.95 -131.24 -4.33
N SER A 780 -105.02 -131.12 -3.52
CA SER A 780 -105.66 -132.25 -2.85
C SER A 780 -106.21 -133.28 -3.85
N LEU A 781 -106.89 -132.81 -4.91
CA LEU A 781 -107.42 -133.66 -5.98
C LEU A 781 -106.31 -134.37 -6.80
N GLN A 782 -105.18 -133.69 -7.03
CA GLN A 782 -104.05 -134.28 -7.75
C GLN A 782 -103.35 -135.40 -6.95
N MET A 783 -103.19 -135.23 -5.62
CA MET A 783 -102.62 -136.25 -4.75
C MET A 783 -103.44 -137.55 -4.74
N GLU A 784 -104.76 -137.46 -4.73
CA GLU A 784 -105.62 -138.66 -4.72
C GLU A 784 -105.54 -139.43 -6.06
N THR A 785 -105.43 -138.70 -7.17
CA THR A 785 -105.25 -139.28 -8.51
C THR A 785 -103.92 -140.02 -8.63
N ALA A 786 -102.83 -139.46 -8.10
CA ALA A 786 -101.49 -140.03 -8.22
C ALA A 786 -101.33 -141.41 -7.55
N LYS A 787 -102.09 -141.68 -6.47
CA LYS A 787 -102.06 -142.98 -5.74
C LYS A 787 -102.49 -144.17 -6.60
N LEU A 788 -103.35 -143.96 -7.58
CA LEU A 788 -103.98 -145.05 -8.35
C LEU A 788 -103.04 -145.63 -9.43
N SER A 789 -102.22 -144.78 -10.07
CA SER A 789 -101.40 -145.14 -11.24
C SER A 789 -100.15 -145.99 -10.93
N GLY A 790 -99.83 -146.25 -9.67
CA GLY A 790 -98.55 -146.85 -9.25
C GLY A 790 -98.46 -148.39 -9.26
N ARG A 791 -99.52 -149.13 -9.63
CA ARG A 791 -99.60 -150.59 -9.43
C ARG A 791 -98.85 -151.38 -10.52
N LYS A 792 -97.81 -152.13 -10.13
CA LYS A 792 -96.98 -152.97 -11.02
C LYS A 792 -97.06 -154.47 -10.66
N TRP A 793 -96.82 -155.32 -11.66
CA TRP A 793 -96.78 -156.79 -11.51
C TRP A 793 -95.50 -157.26 -10.82
N ALA A 794 -95.67 -158.00 -9.72
CA ALA A 794 -94.57 -158.51 -8.91
C ALA A 794 -94.01 -159.82 -9.48
N GLU A 795 -92.69 -159.98 -9.45
CA GLU A 795 -92.04 -161.21 -9.91
C GLU A 795 -92.07 -162.31 -8.82
N ASP A 796 -92.21 -163.56 -9.27
CA ASP A 796 -92.22 -164.73 -8.37
C ASP A 796 -90.87 -164.98 -7.68
N SER A 797 -89.79 -164.37 -8.19
CA SER A 797 -88.43 -164.33 -7.62
C SER A 797 -88.38 -163.45 -6.36
N GLU A 798 -88.90 -162.23 -6.44
CA GLU A 798 -88.84 -161.22 -5.37
C GLU A 798 -89.74 -161.58 -4.18
N VAL A 799 -90.91 -162.18 -4.45
CA VAL A 799 -91.92 -162.40 -3.42
C VAL A 799 -91.79 -163.79 -2.79
N MET A 800 -91.04 -163.86 -1.68
CA MET A 800 -90.80 -165.09 -0.91
C MET A 800 -91.93 -165.47 0.06
N LYS A 801 -92.86 -164.56 0.35
CA LYS A 801 -93.98 -164.73 1.29
C LYS A 801 -95.27 -164.13 0.72
N CYS A 802 -96.43 -164.68 1.08
CA CYS A 802 -97.72 -164.13 0.69
C CYS A 802 -97.89 -162.67 1.17
N MET A 803 -98.12 -161.73 0.25
CA MET A 803 -98.26 -160.29 0.53
C MET A 803 -99.45 -159.90 1.44
N LYS A 804 -100.26 -160.86 1.91
CA LYS A 804 -101.28 -160.66 2.95
C LYS A 804 -100.93 -161.38 4.25
N CYS A 805 -100.84 -162.72 4.24
CA CYS A 805 -100.69 -163.53 5.45
C CYS A 805 -99.25 -163.95 5.78
N GLN A 806 -98.26 -163.52 4.99
CA GLN A 806 -96.83 -163.75 5.20
C GLN A 806 -96.37 -165.23 5.29
N LYS A 807 -97.24 -166.20 4.97
CA LYS A 807 -96.84 -167.60 4.72
C LYS A 807 -95.74 -167.65 3.65
N THR A 808 -94.59 -168.23 3.98
CA THR A 808 -93.49 -168.49 3.04
C THR A 808 -93.93 -169.48 1.97
N PHE A 809 -93.53 -169.25 0.72
CA PHE A 809 -93.82 -170.17 -0.39
C PHE A 809 -92.88 -171.39 -0.37
N SER A 810 -93.38 -172.52 -0.85
CA SER A 810 -92.68 -173.82 -0.84
C SER A 810 -93.21 -174.72 -1.96
N MET A 811 -92.71 -175.96 -2.07
CA MET A 811 -93.28 -176.94 -3.00
C MET A 811 -94.76 -177.28 -2.71
N THR A 812 -95.20 -177.16 -1.45
CA THR A 812 -96.61 -177.37 -1.05
C THR A 812 -97.44 -176.08 -1.01
N VAL A 813 -96.82 -174.91 -0.84
CA VAL A 813 -97.48 -173.60 -0.81
C VAL A 813 -97.06 -172.79 -2.04
N ARG A 814 -97.88 -172.82 -3.10
CA ARG A 814 -97.58 -172.18 -4.40
C ARG A 814 -98.04 -170.72 -4.46
N ARG A 815 -97.45 -169.96 -5.39
CA ARG A 815 -97.68 -168.53 -5.63
C ARG A 815 -98.89 -168.27 -6.54
N HIS A 816 -99.65 -167.21 -6.27
CA HIS A 816 -100.71 -166.72 -7.16
C HIS A 816 -100.85 -165.19 -7.13
N HIS A 817 -100.85 -164.54 -8.30
CA HIS A 817 -101.06 -163.09 -8.42
C HIS A 817 -102.53 -162.66 -8.25
N CYS A 818 -102.74 -161.51 -7.60
CA CYS A 818 -103.97 -160.73 -7.71
C CYS A 818 -103.97 -159.95 -9.03
N ARG A 819 -105.01 -160.05 -9.86
CA ARG A 819 -105.05 -159.36 -11.17
C ARG A 819 -105.36 -157.86 -11.11
N ASN A 820 -105.55 -157.25 -9.92
CA ASN A 820 -105.88 -155.83 -9.75
C ASN A 820 -104.76 -154.98 -9.11
N CYS A 821 -104.01 -155.53 -8.16
CA CYS A 821 -102.78 -154.91 -7.64
C CYS A 821 -101.50 -155.61 -8.11
N TYR A 822 -101.65 -156.71 -8.85
CA TYR A 822 -100.57 -157.50 -9.46
C TYR A 822 -99.53 -158.08 -8.48
N GLN A 823 -99.84 -158.05 -7.17
CA GLN A 823 -99.03 -158.63 -6.09
C GLN A 823 -99.29 -160.13 -5.90
N ILE A 824 -98.37 -160.84 -5.23
CA ILE A 824 -98.36 -162.30 -5.06
C ILE A 824 -98.87 -162.76 -3.68
N PHE A 825 -99.74 -163.77 -3.68
CA PHE A 825 -100.42 -164.31 -2.51
C PHE A 825 -100.45 -165.85 -2.52
N CYS A 826 -100.74 -166.47 -1.36
CA CYS A 826 -101.14 -167.88 -1.29
C CYS A 826 -102.60 -168.07 -1.74
N ASN A 827 -103.04 -169.32 -1.91
CA ASN A 827 -104.39 -169.62 -2.38
C ASN A 827 -105.47 -169.02 -1.46
N ASP A 828 -105.32 -169.17 -0.15
CA ASP A 828 -106.27 -168.71 0.87
C ASP A 828 -106.57 -167.19 0.74
N CYS A 829 -105.50 -166.39 0.62
CA CYS A 829 -105.54 -164.93 0.56
C CYS A 829 -105.84 -164.35 -0.83
N SER A 830 -106.06 -165.22 -1.81
CA SER A 830 -106.43 -164.87 -3.18
C SER A 830 -107.49 -165.84 -3.72
N SER A 831 -108.32 -166.40 -2.84
CA SER A 831 -109.29 -167.46 -3.16
C SER A 831 -110.46 -166.96 -4.00
N LYS A 832 -110.72 -165.66 -3.98
CA LYS A 832 -111.81 -164.98 -4.69
C LYS A 832 -111.40 -164.60 -6.12
N GLN A 833 -112.40 -164.48 -6.97
CA GLN A 833 -112.29 -163.89 -8.31
C GLN A 833 -113.20 -162.66 -8.39
N ALA A 834 -112.75 -161.61 -9.07
CA ALA A 834 -113.54 -160.42 -9.36
C ALA A 834 -113.51 -160.11 -10.86
N SER A 835 -114.55 -159.44 -11.35
CA SER A 835 -114.50 -158.83 -12.69
C SER A 835 -113.57 -157.62 -12.65
N LEU A 836 -112.79 -157.43 -13.71
CA LEU A 836 -111.92 -156.26 -13.91
C LEU A 836 -112.15 -155.77 -15.35
N GLU A 837 -112.08 -154.47 -15.58
CA GLU A 837 -112.27 -153.87 -16.92
C GLU A 837 -111.40 -154.51 -18.01
N GLN A 838 -110.18 -154.93 -17.63
CA GLN A 838 -109.21 -155.57 -18.52
C GLN A 838 -109.48 -157.07 -18.77
N ASN A 839 -110.43 -157.72 -18.07
CA ASN A 839 -110.59 -159.18 -18.06
C ASN A 839 -112.06 -159.63 -18.24
N LYS A 840 -112.40 -160.20 -19.39
CA LYS A 840 -113.76 -160.65 -19.77
C LYS A 840 -114.35 -161.83 -18.97
N LYS A 841 -113.63 -162.37 -17.98
CA LYS A 841 -114.08 -163.40 -17.05
C LYS A 841 -113.53 -163.07 -15.66
N PRO A 842 -114.22 -163.43 -14.55
CA PRO A 842 -113.71 -163.19 -13.21
C PRO A 842 -112.29 -163.76 -13.03
N VAL A 843 -111.37 -162.90 -12.59
CA VAL A 843 -109.96 -163.24 -12.40
C VAL A 843 -109.56 -163.15 -10.94
N ARG A 844 -108.59 -163.97 -10.56
CA ARG A 844 -108.11 -164.10 -9.17
C ARG A 844 -107.66 -162.75 -8.60
N VAL A 845 -108.21 -162.35 -7.45
CA VAL A 845 -107.82 -161.13 -6.73
C VAL A 845 -107.56 -161.42 -5.25
N CYS A 846 -106.79 -160.58 -4.58
CA CYS A 846 -106.69 -160.58 -3.13
C CYS A 846 -107.88 -159.88 -2.49
N ASP A 847 -108.15 -160.17 -1.21
CA ASP A 847 -109.33 -159.64 -0.50
C ASP A 847 -109.42 -158.10 -0.50
N ALA A 848 -108.30 -157.39 -0.36
CA ALA A 848 -108.30 -155.93 -0.32
C ALA A 848 -108.78 -155.32 -1.66
N CYS A 849 -108.28 -155.84 -2.78
CA CYS A 849 -108.78 -155.43 -4.09
C CYS A 849 -110.22 -155.89 -4.34
N TYR A 850 -110.61 -157.08 -3.86
CA TYR A 850 -111.99 -157.54 -3.95
C TYR A 850 -112.94 -156.52 -3.29
N THR A 851 -112.62 -156.05 -2.08
CA THR A 851 -113.40 -155.00 -1.39
C THR A 851 -113.34 -153.65 -2.13
N GLU A 852 -112.16 -153.23 -2.62
CA GLU A 852 -112.01 -151.98 -3.38
C GLU A 852 -112.87 -151.92 -4.66
N ILE A 853 -113.00 -153.05 -5.36
CA ILE A 853 -113.81 -153.18 -6.58
C ILE A 853 -115.30 -153.26 -6.22
N VAL A 854 -115.65 -154.04 -5.20
CA VAL A 854 -117.04 -154.23 -4.74
C VAL A 854 -117.59 -152.98 -4.00
N ALA A 855 -116.74 -152.02 -3.64
CA ALA A 855 -117.14 -150.71 -3.12
C ALA A 855 -117.12 -149.58 -4.17
N LYS A 856 -116.91 -149.91 -5.45
CA LYS A 856 -117.05 -149.00 -6.61
C LYS A 856 -118.23 -149.38 -7.52
N PHE A 857 -119.10 -150.25 -7.01
CA PHE A 857 -120.44 -150.59 -7.51
C PHE A 857 -121.40 -150.65 -6.31
#